data_AF-A0A3A8KRW8-F1
#
_entry.id   AF-A0A3A8KRW8-F1
#
_cell.length_a   1.000
_cell.length_b   1.000
_cell.length_c   1.000
_cell.angle_alpha   90.00
_cell.angle_beta   90.00
_cell.angle_gamma   90.00
#
_symmetry.space_group_name_H-M   'P 1'
#
loop_
_entity.id
_entity.type
_entity.pdbx_description
1 polymer ?
#
loop_
_entity_poly.entity_id
_entity_poly.type
_entity_poly.pdbx_seq_one_letter_code
_entity_poly.pdbx_strand_id
1 'polypeptide(L)'
;MLRKCKELRIALLGAVLAVSGCAKEELPAQAPPVRDVPDDVQAGQGNTTSLGELPFVPGLSVAGTFAQKLEQPTPLGETTAVHVKLPPPANRLLADSLVRVVGDPARPTVLFRSDTLARLGAIPSSPGPDFFTLFSQLPDSELERRRENERRLASGEFGTPTRETILFNGRHPAARYEGLPVDADAFGQGGLVPLTSCPQMPSSTQAWWERTLLIRDPAVVLDPARTWDPCTGAGTKGGVWTFAHLMREMAQGSGARPEAFVLNWLSLWLNDFQSNGDTVPARRKMYDEVIAPWAAASGASSSLQLNASTGRWEVMLSKPLDLDIAPFRLLSIVNRIDLAGSSGDYSRPSNPGELRFLFGLTRPSPWGSGGTEATCNLKPFTVIFEYGVPGEGCPALMGWARQWAGMGSYATFNVAYRARLALMTESVVQRGRAPGKGNGNALNQLRTNEVALGFPWELREFRLVDEHPVTGQNTPSNGFLRVHTMALTPDDATHDFRTDPDVDFVVRTHVKNGVEQPVTVPTRCSAHFTMPRTVNGRPFLGANAQVAPPTHWEGLTVVPTDATEVCARKEFSANTCNGCHFKDTGTNDFSGVNNLAFTHVSPTSGIPARLSKFLTGGGSGFMFVVPDAQFGAQVTSWPFADLLRRHQRLQELANCTTCGWFIDLDVGYLARMEALAGSVPLDLPPGSPEPALTVGPIRDVGVVKQLLELRPGFRTQLQELPLDFLQPPAARVH
;
A
#
# COMPACT_ATOMS: atom_id res chain seq x y z
N MET A 1 20.27 52.65 22.27
CA MET A 1 19.99 54.07 22.57
C MET A 1 19.31 54.70 21.37
N LEU A 2 18.29 55.53 21.65
CA LEU A 2 17.40 56.33 20.79
C LEU A 2 18.05 56.84 19.48
N ARG A 3 17.38 57.06 18.33
CA ARG A 3 16.07 57.69 18.10
C ARG A 3 15.73 57.62 16.59
N LYS A 4 14.44 57.45 16.24
CA LYS A 4 13.86 57.70 14.91
C LYS A 4 13.70 59.21 14.64
N CYS A 5 13.72 59.62 13.36
CA CYS A 5 12.78 60.54 12.68
C CYS A 5 13.23 60.66 11.19
N LYS A 6 12.44 60.23 10.19
CA LYS A 6 11.37 60.99 9.48
C LYS A 6 11.88 62.34 8.94
N GLU A 7 11.57 62.81 7.73
CA GLU A 7 10.91 62.36 6.50
C GLU A 7 10.90 63.61 5.56
N LEU A 8 10.31 63.51 4.37
CA LEU A 8 9.92 64.59 3.43
C LEU A 8 11.03 65.27 2.57
N ARG A 9 10.84 65.59 1.28
CA ARG A 9 9.89 65.20 0.20
C ARG A 9 10.18 66.12 -1.02
N ILE A 10 9.74 65.65 -2.21
CA ILE A 10 9.38 66.41 -3.44
C ILE A 10 10.56 66.83 -4.35
N ALA A 11 10.53 66.78 -5.70
CA ALA A 11 9.78 66.05 -6.73
C ALA A 11 10.36 66.42 -8.13
N LEU A 12 9.93 65.68 -9.16
CA LEU A 12 9.74 66.05 -10.59
C LEU A 12 10.84 65.75 -11.65
N LEU A 13 10.40 64.87 -12.58
CA LEU A 13 10.56 64.76 -14.04
C LEU A 13 11.93 64.64 -14.75
N GLY A 14 11.96 63.66 -15.68
CA GLY A 14 12.62 63.80 -16.98
C GLY A 14 13.21 62.51 -17.55
N ALA A 15 12.60 61.97 -18.61
CA ALA A 15 13.06 60.82 -19.42
C ALA A 15 14.40 61.12 -20.16
N VAL A 16 15.21 60.24 -20.76
CA VAL A 16 15.05 59.00 -21.56
C VAL A 16 16.45 58.32 -21.63
N LEU A 17 16.54 56.98 -21.80
CA LEU A 17 17.45 56.22 -22.70
C LEU A 17 18.13 54.95 -22.12
N ALA A 18 17.83 53.84 -22.80
CA ALA A 18 18.70 52.74 -23.26
C ALA A 18 19.57 51.91 -22.28
N VAL A 19 19.16 50.63 -22.15
CA VAL A 19 19.93 49.37 -22.25
C VAL A 19 21.39 49.35 -21.74
N SER A 20 21.58 48.70 -20.59
CA SER A 20 22.62 47.67 -20.31
C SER A 20 22.67 47.44 -18.80
N GLY A 21 22.74 46.18 -18.36
CA GLY A 21 22.68 45.86 -16.93
C GLY A 21 23.11 44.44 -16.63
N CYS A 22 24.42 44.28 -16.49
CA CYS A 22 25.19 43.09 -16.15
C CYS A 22 24.53 42.16 -15.11
N ALA A 23 24.56 40.86 -15.41
CA ALA A 23 24.41 39.80 -14.43
C ALA A 23 25.48 39.96 -13.34
N LYS A 24 25.04 40.07 -12.08
CA LYS A 24 25.91 39.92 -10.92
C LYS A 24 25.89 38.46 -10.51
N GLU A 25 27.04 37.83 -10.68
CA GLU A 25 27.41 36.54 -10.13
C GLU A 25 27.46 36.67 -8.59
N GLU A 26 26.66 35.87 -7.88
CA GLU A 26 26.73 35.75 -6.42
C GLU A 26 27.64 34.56 -6.04
N LEU A 27 28.56 34.84 -5.13
CA LEU A 27 29.49 33.90 -4.48
C LEU A 27 28.75 32.71 -3.83
N PRO A 28 29.41 31.56 -3.66
CA PRO A 28 28.76 30.31 -3.26
C PRO A 28 28.15 30.42 -1.85
N ALA A 29 26.83 30.37 -1.78
CA ALA A 29 26.09 30.39 -0.53
C ALA A 29 26.32 29.10 0.27
N GLN A 30 26.75 29.25 1.51
CA GLN A 30 26.67 28.22 2.54
C GLN A 30 25.22 27.72 2.65
N ALA A 31 25.07 26.42 2.94
CA ALA A 31 23.76 25.80 3.15
C ALA A 31 22.94 26.60 4.16
N PRO A 32 21.66 26.91 3.86
CA PRO A 32 20.84 27.68 4.78
C PRO A 32 20.61 26.87 6.06
N PRO A 33 20.65 27.50 7.26
CA PRO A 33 20.20 26.85 8.47
C PRO A 33 18.72 26.50 8.33
N VAL A 34 18.35 25.33 8.85
CA VAL A 34 16.96 24.89 8.99
C VAL A 34 16.19 26.01 9.66
N ARG A 35 15.26 26.64 8.94
CA ARG A 35 14.34 27.62 9.55
C ARG A 35 13.48 26.86 10.56
N ASP A 36 13.43 27.38 11.77
CA ASP A 36 12.56 26.87 12.82
C ASP A 36 11.12 26.79 12.29
N VAL A 37 10.55 25.60 12.45
CA VAL A 37 9.15 25.30 12.17
C VAL A 37 8.30 26.17 13.11
N PRO A 38 7.19 26.79 12.66
CA PRO A 38 6.31 27.56 13.53
C PRO A 38 5.91 26.76 14.78
N ASP A 39 5.84 27.40 15.95
CA ASP A 39 5.58 26.78 17.27
C ASP A 39 4.30 25.92 17.34
N ASP A 40 3.36 26.08 16.39
CA ASP A 40 2.14 25.25 16.27
C ASP A 40 2.37 23.83 15.69
N VAL A 41 3.64 23.42 15.47
CA VAL A 41 3.99 22.10 14.90
C VAL A 41 4.54 21.12 15.94
N GLN A 42 4.60 21.48 17.24
CA GLN A 42 4.83 20.50 18.31
C GLN A 42 3.57 19.64 18.55
N ALA A 43 3.30 18.70 17.64
CA ALA A 43 2.36 17.61 17.86
C ALA A 43 2.98 16.59 18.84
N GLY A 44 2.20 16.19 19.84
CA GLY A 44 2.64 15.31 20.93
C GLY A 44 3.39 14.08 20.43
N GLN A 45 4.57 13.82 21.01
CA GLN A 45 5.33 12.61 20.74
C GLN A 45 4.44 11.41 21.10
N GLY A 46 4.21 10.51 20.14
CA GLY A 46 3.49 9.26 20.41
C GLY A 46 4.22 8.43 21.47
N ASN A 47 3.45 7.63 22.21
CA ASN A 47 3.97 6.79 23.29
C ASN A 47 4.05 5.33 22.85
N THR A 48 4.88 4.55 23.53
CA THR A 48 4.99 3.09 23.31
C THR A 48 4.38 2.37 24.51
N THR A 49 3.47 1.42 24.27
CA THR A 49 2.79 0.63 25.31
C THR A 49 2.86 -0.86 24.99
N SER A 50 2.65 -1.71 26.00
CA SER A 50 2.72 -3.16 25.82
C SER A 50 1.49 -3.69 25.10
N LEU A 51 1.66 -4.64 24.17
CA LEU A 51 0.54 -5.36 23.57
C LEU A 51 -0.23 -6.20 24.62
N GLY A 52 0.42 -6.57 25.72
CA GLY A 52 -0.21 -7.31 26.82
C GLY A 52 -1.34 -6.55 27.53
N GLU A 53 -1.40 -5.23 27.36
CA GLU A 53 -2.47 -4.38 27.91
C GLU A 53 -3.79 -4.50 27.13
N LEU A 54 -3.75 -5.06 25.92
CA LEU A 54 -4.95 -5.28 25.10
C LEU A 54 -5.88 -6.32 25.76
N PRO A 55 -7.20 -6.16 25.62
CA PRO A 55 -8.17 -7.12 26.14
C PRO A 55 -8.00 -8.48 25.46
N PHE A 56 -8.23 -9.56 26.21
CA PHE A 56 -8.24 -10.91 25.65
C PHE A 56 -9.67 -11.30 25.24
N VAL A 57 -9.85 -11.82 24.03
CA VAL A 57 -11.16 -12.28 23.51
C VAL A 57 -11.09 -13.75 23.09
N PRO A 58 -12.20 -14.52 23.19
CA PRO A 58 -12.22 -15.91 22.75
C PRO A 58 -11.95 -16.06 21.24
N GLY A 59 -11.16 -17.05 20.84
CA GLY A 59 -10.84 -17.30 19.43
C GLY A 59 -12.06 -17.52 18.54
N LEU A 60 -13.12 -18.14 19.05
CA LEU A 60 -14.36 -18.34 18.29
C LEU A 60 -15.06 -16.99 17.96
N SER A 61 -14.91 -15.98 18.81
CA SER A 61 -15.52 -14.66 18.59
C SER A 61 -14.87 -13.88 17.44
N VAL A 62 -13.64 -14.25 17.06
CA VAL A 62 -12.92 -13.66 15.92
C VAL A 62 -13.08 -14.48 14.63
N ALA A 63 -13.78 -15.63 14.67
CA ALA A 63 -13.99 -16.47 13.51
C ALA A 63 -14.89 -15.76 12.49
N GLY A 64 -14.27 -15.25 11.42
CA GLY A 64 -14.96 -14.63 10.29
C GLY A 64 -15.28 -15.59 9.15
N THR A 65 -14.77 -16.83 9.19
CA THR A 65 -14.96 -17.83 8.14
C THR A 65 -15.23 -19.21 8.74
N PHE A 66 -16.20 -19.92 8.19
CA PHE A 66 -16.50 -21.32 8.53
C PHE A 66 -16.63 -22.14 7.26
N ALA A 67 -16.35 -23.44 7.34
CA ALA A 67 -16.61 -24.39 6.27
C ALA A 67 -17.40 -25.59 6.79
N GLN A 68 -18.32 -26.10 5.97
CA GLN A 68 -19.01 -27.37 6.23
C GLN A 68 -19.19 -28.15 4.92
N LYS A 69 -19.09 -29.47 5.00
CA LYS A 69 -19.32 -30.37 3.87
C LYS A 69 -20.82 -30.44 3.56
N LEU A 70 -21.18 -30.40 2.29
CA LEU A 70 -22.55 -30.58 1.86
C LEU A 70 -22.94 -32.06 1.93
N GLU A 71 -24.21 -32.34 2.26
CA GLU A 71 -24.74 -33.71 2.23
C GLU A 71 -24.71 -34.32 0.82
N GLN A 72 -24.93 -33.48 -0.19
CA GLN A 72 -24.84 -33.81 -1.61
C GLN A 72 -24.15 -32.67 -2.37
N PRO A 73 -23.37 -32.95 -3.42
CA PRO A 73 -22.80 -31.91 -4.26
C PRO A 73 -23.88 -31.03 -4.89
N THR A 74 -23.58 -29.74 -5.10
CA THR A 74 -24.45 -28.85 -5.88
C THR A 74 -24.54 -29.34 -7.33
N PRO A 75 -25.50 -28.87 -8.14
CA PRO A 75 -25.53 -29.16 -9.59
C PRO A 75 -24.26 -28.74 -10.35
N LEU A 76 -23.44 -27.87 -9.76
CA LEU A 76 -22.15 -27.45 -10.28
C LEU A 76 -20.98 -28.35 -9.83
N GLY A 77 -21.25 -29.37 -9.00
CA GLY A 77 -20.27 -30.27 -8.43
C GLY A 77 -19.51 -29.71 -7.22
N GLU A 78 -20.00 -28.64 -6.59
CA GLU A 78 -19.39 -28.07 -5.38
C GLU A 78 -19.77 -28.94 -4.18
N THR A 79 -18.83 -29.16 -3.27
CA THR A 79 -18.98 -30.13 -2.16
C THR A 79 -19.01 -29.46 -0.78
N THR A 80 -18.75 -28.16 -0.73
CA THR A 80 -18.49 -27.42 0.52
C THR A 80 -19.25 -26.10 0.52
N ALA A 81 -19.92 -25.79 1.63
CA ALA A 81 -20.40 -24.45 1.92
C ALA A 81 -19.33 -23.70 2.71
N VAL A 82 -18.95 -22.52 2.20
CA VAL A 82 -17.99 -21.61 2.83
C VAL A 82 -18.77 -20.40 3.31
N HIS A 83 -18.84 -20.23 4.63
CA HIS A 83 -19.52 -19.12 5.28
C HIS A 83 -18.51 -18.04 5.58
N VAL A 84 -18.81 -16.81 5.20
CA VAL A 84 -18.05 -15.63 5.57
C VAL A 84 -18.94 -14.62 6.27
N LYS A 85 -18.42 -14.08 7.36
CA LYS A 85 -18.99 -12.92 8.02
C LYS A 85 -18.65 -11.70 7.18
N LEU A 86 -19.65 -11.10 6.58
CA LEU A 86 -19.48 -9.84 5.85
C LEU A 86 -19.74 -8.67 6.80
N PRO A 87 -18.99 -7.56 6.69
CA PRO A 87 -19.39 -6.33 7.37
C PRO A 87 -20.77 -5.88 6.87
N PRO A 88 -21.49 -5.00 7.59
CA PRO A 88 -22.70 -4.39 7.05
C PRO A 88 -22.47 -3.78 5.65
N PRO A 89 -23.46 -3.81 4.73
CA PRO A 89 -23.29 -3.24 3.40
C PRO A 89 -23.11 -1.73 3.46
N ALA A 90 -22.26 -1.24 2.56
CA ALA A 90 -22.04 0.18 2.36
C ALA A 90 -23.36 0.86 1.97
N ASN A 91 -24.13 0.23 1.07
CA ASN A 91 -25.51 0.63 0.80
C ASN A 91 -26.46 0.01 1.84
N ARG A 92 -26.95 0.85 2.77
CA ARG A 92 -27.85 0.42 3.85
C ARG A 92 -29.18 -0.17 3.37
N LEU A 93 -29.60 0.10 2.13
CA LEU A 93 -30.78 -0.54 1.54
C LEU A 93 -30.61 -2.05 1.37
N LEU A 94 -29.37 -2.54 1.37
CA LEU A 94 -29.03 -3.96 1.22
C LEU A 94 -28.93 -4.70 2.56
N ALA A 95 -29.09 -4.03 3.70
CA ALA A 95 -28.82 -4.60 5.03
C ALA A 95 -29.65 -5.85 5.34
N ASP A 96 -30.87 -5.92 4.82
CA ASP A 96 -31.77 -7.05 5.00
C ASP A 96 -31.85 -7.98 3.78
N SER A 97 -31.04 -7.74 2.75
CA SER A 97 -30.96 -8.59 1.57
C SER A 97 -30.48 -10.00 1.93
N LEU A 98 -31.10 -11.01 1.31
CA LEU A 98 -30.75 -12.42 1.43
C LEU A 98 -29.62 -12.84 0.47
N VAL A 99 -29.26 -11.97 -0.47
CA VAL A 99 -28.14 -12.14 -1.40
C VAL A 99 -27.25 -10.91 -1.32
N ARG A 100 -25.93 -11.10 -1.45
CA ARG A 100 -24.96 -10.02 -1.52
C ARG A 100 -24.02 -10.26 -2.68
N VAL A 101 -23.85 -9.25 -3.53
CA VAL A 101 -22.91 -9.27 -4.63
C VAL A 101 -21.77 -8.31 -4.31
N VAL A 102 -20.54 -8.81 -4.21
CA VAL A 102 -19.34 -8.01 -3.90
C VAL A 102 -18.26 -8.16 -4.97
N GLY A 103 -17.40 -7.16 -5.09
CA GLY A 103 -16.32 -7.09 -6.08
C GLY A 103 -16.76 -6.50 -7.42
N ASP A 104 -15.91 -6.66 -8.44
CA ASP A 104 -16.15 -6.20 -9.81
C ASP A 104 -17.44 -6.81 -10.41
N PRO A 105 -18.41 -6.01 -10.85
CA PRO A 105 -19.62 -6.50 -11.53
C PRO A 105 -19.34 -7.33 -12.79
N ALA A 106 -18.19 -7.15 -13.45
CA ALA A 106 -17.78 -7.97 -14.60
C ALA A 106 -17.34 -9.39 -14.18
N ARG A 107 -16.99 -9.59 -12.90
CA ARG A 107 -16.61 -10.87 -12.29
C ARG A 107 -17.16 -10.97 -10.87
N PRO A 108 -18.48 -11.11 -10.70
CA PRO A 108 -19.13 -10.91 -9.41
C PRO A 108 -18.85 -12.03 -8.41
N THR A 109 -18.82 -11.67 -7.13
CA THR A 109 -18.90 -12.62 -6.01
C THR A 109 -20.30 -12.62 -5.45
N VAL A 110 -21.07 -13.67 -5.72
CA VAL A 110 -22.46 -13.78 -5.26
C VAL A 110 -22.53 -14.70 -4.05
N LEU A 111 -22.91 -14.14 -2.91
CA LEU A 111 -23.08 -14.88 -1.66
C LEU A 111 -24.54 -14.83 -1.20
N PHE A 112 -24.98 -15.90 -0.55
CA PHE A 112 -26.36 -16.07 -0.07
C PHE A 112 -26.39 -16.13 1.45
N ARG A 113 -27.37 -15.50 2.11
CA ARG A 113 -27.49 -15.54 3.57
C ARG A 113 -27.56 -16.99 4.06
N SER A 114 -26.68 -17.36 4.99
CA SER A 114 -26.48 -18.74 5.42
C SER A 114 -27.76 -19.32 6.04
N ASP A 115 -28.46 -18.56 6.89
CA ASP A 115 -29.76 -18.97 7.47
C ASP A 115 -30.82 -19.27 6.40
N THR A 116 -30.82 -18.51 5.30
CA THR A 116 -31.75 -18.73 4.19
C THR A 116 -31.44 -20.02 3.46
N LEU A 117 -30.16 -20.31 3.21
CA LEU A 117 -29.75 -21.57 2.60
C LEU A 117 -30.09 -22.78 3.50
N ALA A 118 -29.88 -22.67 4.81
CA ALA A 118 -30.22 -23.71 5.76
C ALA A 118 -31.75 -23.97 5.77
N ARG A 119 -32.56 -22.91 5.76
CA ARG A 119 -34.03 -23.00 5.65
C ARG A 119 -34.48 -23.66 4.35
N LEU A 120 -33.74 -23.46 3.26
CA LEU A 120 -34.00 -24.08 1.96
C LEU A 120 -33.51 -25.54 1.86
N GLY A 121 -32.78 -26.04 2.88
CA GLY A 121 -32.13 -27.35 2.84
C GLY A 121 -30.93 -27.42 1.88
N ALA A 122 -30.39 -26.26 1.45
CA ALA A 122 -29.25 -26.20 0.55
C ALA A 122 -27.91 -26.40 1.27
N ILE A 123 -27.89 -26.23 2.59
CA ILE A 123 -26.75 -26.48 3.48
C ILE A 123 -27.25 -27.11 4.79
N PRO A 124 -26.40 -27.86 5.53
CA PRO A 124 -26.81 -28.51 6.78
C PRO A 124 -27.19 -27.54 7.91
N SER A 125 -26.38 -26.50 8.13
CA SER A 125 -26.57 -25.56 9.25
C SER A 125 -26.08 -24.16 8.91
N SER A 126 -26.38 -23.16 9.75
CA SER A 126 -25.86 -21.79 9.59
C SER A 126 -25.03 -21.39 10.82
N PRO A 127 -23.89 -20.69 10.65
CA PRO A 127 -23.16 -20.09 11.77
C PRO A 127 -23.91 -18.93 12.44
N GLY A 128 -24.92 -18.36 11.78
CA GLY A 128 -25.73 -17.26 12.29
C GLY A 128 -26.10 -16.20 11.24
N PRO A 129 -26.82 -15.14 11.65
CA PRO A 129 -27.46 -14.19 10.74
C PRO A 129 -26.52 -13.25 9.98
N ASP A 130 -25.30 -13.05 10.50
CA ASP A 130 -24.27 -12.19 9.88
C ASP A 130 -23.49 -12.90 8.75
N PHE A 131 -23.73 -14.19 8.54
CA PHE A 131 -22.93 -15.01 7.63
C PHE A 131 -23.59 -15.16 6.27
N PHE A 132 -22.78 -15.00 5.23
CA PHE A 132 -23.14 -15.30 3.85
C PHE A 132 -22.31 -16.46 3.33
N THR A 133 -22.91 -17.29 2.48
CA THR A 133 -22.34 -18.53 1.99
C THR A 133 -22.06 -18.44 0.51
N LEU A 134 -20.92 -18.98 0.11
CA LEU A 134 -20.60 -19.34 -1.27
C LEU A 134 -20.22 -20.83 -1.31
N PHE A 135 -20.43 -21.48 -2.44
CA PHE A 135 -20.14 -22.90 -2.61
C PHE A 135 -18.78 -23.11 -3.24
N SER A 136 -18.06 -24.14 -2.79
CA SER A 136 -16.72 -24.46 -3.27
C SER A 136 -16.49 -25.97 -3.32
N GLN A 137 -15.37 -26.38 -3.91
CA GLN A 137 -14.78 -27.68 -3.68
C GLN A 137 -13.57 -27.51 -2.77
N LEU A 138 -13.71 -27.98 -1.53
CA LEU A 138 -12.61 -28.07 -0.58
C LEU A 138 -12.27 -29.55 -0.38
N PRO A 139 -11.11 -30.04 -0.83
CA PRO A 139 -10.71 -31.42 -0.60
C PRO A 139 -10.32 -31.64 0.86
N ASP A 140 -10.72 -32.78 1.43
CA ASP A 140 -10.36 -33.17 2.82
C ASP A 140 -8.83 -33.14 3.03
N SER A 141 -8.05 -33.43 1.99
CA SER A 141 -6.57 -33.36 2.02
C SER A 141 -6.03 -31.98 2.38
N GLU A 142 -6.76 -30.91 2.10
CA GLU A 142 -6.30 -29.56 2.43
C GLU A 142 -6.46 -29.23 3.91
N LEU A 143 -7.49 -29.77 4.56
CA LEU A 143 -7.65 -29.68 6.01
C LEU A 143 -6.63 -30.57 6.73
N GLU A 144 -6.34 -31.75 6.21
CA GLU A 144 -5.27 -32.61 6.73
C GLU A 144 -3.89 -31.94 6.60
N ARG A 145 -3.62 -31.29 5.46
CA ARG A 145 -2.40 -30.50 5.27
C ARG A 145 -2.32 -29.33 6.28
N ARG A 146 -3.43 -28.63 6.54
CA ARG A 146 -3.50 -27.58 7.56
C ARG A 146 -3.24 -28.14 8.96
N ARG A 147 -3.89 -29.24 9.34
CA ARG A 147 -3.71 -29.95 10.61
C ARG A 147 -2.26 -30.36 10.82
N GLU A 148 -1.58 -30.85 9.78
CA GLU A 148 -0.16 -31.19 9.86
C GLU A 148 0.74 -29.96 10.04
N ASN A 149 0.47 -28.86 9.32
CA ASN A 149 1.21 -27.61 9.54
C ASN A 149 1.04 -27.06 10.96
N GLU A 150 -0.16 -27.19 11.54
CA GLU A 150 -0.41 -26.81 12.95
C GLU A 150 0.45 -27.64 13.92
N ARG A 151 0.62 -28.94 13.68
CA ARG A 151 1.52 -29.79 14.48
C ARG A 151 2.97 -29.35 14.36
N ARG A 152 3.43 -29.07 13.14
CA ARG A 152 4.79 -28.59 12.87
C ARG A 152 5.07 -27.25 13.57
N LEU A 153 4.13 -26.31 13.50
CA LEU A 153 4.19 -25.05 14.25
C LEU A 153 4.29 -25.29 15.76
N ALA A 154 3.42 -26.16 16.31
CA ALA A 154 3.43 -26.49 17.73
C ALA A 154 4.73 -27.17 18.20
N SER A 155 5.42 -27.89 17.31
CA SER A 155 6.72 -28.50 17.60
C SER A 155 7.88 -27.50 17.73
N GLY A 156 7.67 -26.25 17.29
CA GLY A 156 8.71 -25.23 17.22
C GLY A 156 9.64 -25.35 15.99
N GLU A 157 9.25 -26.13 14.97
CA GLU A 157 10.03 -26.31 13.74
C GLU A 157 10.39 -24.96 13.08
N PHE A 158 9.49 -24.00 13.17
CA PHE A 158 9.64 -22.66 12.58
C PHE A 158 10.07 -21.61 13.61
N GLY A 159 10.72 -22.01 14.70
CA GLY A 159 11.13 -21.14 15.80
C GLY A 159 10.18 -21.20 16.99
N THR A 160 10.48 -20.42 18.04
CA THR A 160 9.73 -20.46 19.30
C THR A 160 8.24 -20.16 19.09
N PRO A 161 7.34 -21.12 19.34
CA PRO A 161 5.92 -20.92 19.13
C PRO A 161 5.33 -20.00 20.20
N THR A 162 4.31 -19.23 19.82
CA THR A 162 3.42 -18.48 20.71
C THR A 162 1.98 -18.85 20.41
N ARG A 163 1.14 -18.89 21.44
CA ARG A 163 -0.33 -19.06 21.31
C ARG A 163 -1.07 -17.74 21.11
N GLU A 164 -0.47 -16.67 21.62
CA GLU A 164 -1.11 -15.36 21.61
C GLU A 164 -0.94 -14.68 20.25
N THR A 165 -2.07 -14.31 19.66
CA THR A 165 -2.20 -13.53 18.42
C THR A 165 -2.90 -12.20 18.73
N ILE A 166 -2.68 -11.21 17.86
CA ILE A 166 -3.31 -9.90 17.96
C ILE A 166 -4.41 -9.82 16.92
N LEU A 167 -5.62 -9.48 17.35
CA LEU A 167 -6.69 -9.05 16.46
C LEU A 167 -6.39 -7.62 16.03
N PHE A 168 -6.18 -7.42 14.73
CA PHE A 168 -6.12 -6.10 14.13
C PHE A 168 -7.49 -5.72 13.57
N ASN A 169 -7.93 -4.50 13.83
CA ASN A 169 -8.98 -3.86 13.05
C ASN A 169 -8.35 -2.79 12.17
N GLY A 170 -8.38 -3.00 10.85
CA GLY A 170 -7.57 -2.21 9.92
C GLY A 170 -6.09 -2.27 10.31
N ARG A 171 -5.52 -1.11 10.69
CA ARG A 171 -4.12 -0.99 11.13
C ARG A 171 -3.94 -1.01 12.64
N HIS A 172 -5.03 -1.10 13.41
CA HIS A 172 -5.03 -0.91 14.85
C HIS A 172 -5.09 -2.22 15.62
N PRO A 173 -4.09 -2.51 16.49
CA PRO A 173 -4.22 -3.57 17.51
C PRO A 173 -5.48 -3.34 18.36
N ALA A 174 -6.36 -4.33 18.41
CA ALA A 174 -7.67 -4.23 19.07
C ALA A 174 -7.81 -5.15 20.28
N ALA A 175 -7.32 -6.39 20.17
CA ALA A 175 -7.43 -7.40 21.21
C ALA A 175 -6.35 -8.48 21.05
N ARG A 176 -6.17 -9.30 22.09
CA ARG A 176 -5.40 -10.55 22.08
C ARG A 176 -6.36 -11.74 21.98
N TYR A 177 -5.95 -12.79 21.30
CA TYR A 177 -6.72 -14.04 21.24
C TYR A 177 -5.81 -15.23 20.94
N GLU A 178 -6.34 -16.44 21.13
CA GLU A 178 -5.70 -17.69 20.67
C GLU A 178 -6.46 -18.23 19.45
N GLY A 179 -5.71 -18.63 18.42
CA GLY A 179 -6.27 -19.28 17.23
C GLY A 179 -6.88 -20.65 17.56
N LEU A 180 -7.81 -21.11 16.71
CA LEU A 180 -8.47 -22.41 16.89
C LEU A 180 -7.87 -23.46 15.94
N PRO A 181 -7.66 -24.71 16.42
CA PRO A 181 -7.18 -25.78 15.57
C PRO A 181 -8.25 -26.16 14.55
N VAL A 182 -7.82 -26.62 13.39
CA VAL A 182 -8.78 -27.12 12.38
C VAL A 182 -9.26 -28.53 12.74
N ASP A 183 -10.57 -28.71 12.84
CA ASP A 183 -11.18 -30.01 13.08
C ASP A 183 -11.59 -30.70 11.77
N ALA A 184 -10.62 -31.34 11.11
CA ALA A 184 -10.86 -32.04 9.84
C ALA A 184 -11.82 -33.24 9.99
N ASP A 185 -11.89 -33.87 11.17
CA ASP A 185 -12.79 -35.01 11.40
C ASP A 185 -14.24 -34.52 11.52
N ALA A 186 -14.47 -33.43 12.26
CA ALA A 186 -15.77 -32.77 12.30
C ALA A 186 -16.20 -32.32 10.89
N PHE A 187 -15.31 -31.71 10.10
CA PHE A 187 -15.62 -31.34 8.72
C PHE A 187 -16.03 -32.55 7.86
N GLY A 188 -15.27 -33.65 7.94
CA GLY A 188 -15.56 -34.88 7.22
C GLY A 188 -16.92 -35.49 7.56
N GLN A 189 -17.41 -35.25 8.78
CA GLN A 189 -18.73 -35.65 9.28
C GLN A 189 -19.84 -34.62 8.99
N GLY A 190 -19.57 -33.56 8.24
CA GLY A 190 -20.52 -32.50 7.92
C GLY A 190 -20.66 -31.41 9.00
N GLY A 191 -19.77 -31.41 9.99
CA GLY A 191 -19.73 -30.41 11.04
C GLY A 191 -19.32 -29.02 10.53
N LEU A 192 -19.80 -27.99 11.24
CA LEU A 192 -19.47 -26.60 10.97
C LEU A 192 -18.12 -26.25 11.61
N VAL A 193 -17.08 -26.08 10.80
CA VAL A 193 -15.70 -25.90 11.28
C VAL A 193 -15.23 -24.46 11.11
N PRO A 194 -14.83 -23.77 12.19
CA PRO A 194 -14.25 -22.43 12.10
C PRO A 194 -12.87 -22.48 11.44
N LEU A 195 -12.62 -21.55 10.51
CA LEU A 195 -11.33 -21.35 9.88
C LEU A 195 -10.73 -20.04 10.40
N THR A 196 -9.82 -20.16 11.37
CA THR A 196 -9.13 -19.03 12.00
C THR A 196 -7.61 -19.14 11.83
N SER A 197 -6.88 -18.14 12.32
CA SER A 197 -5.41 -18.19 12.43
C SER A 197 -4.96 -19.43 13.22
N CYS A 198 -3.72 -19.87 12.99
CA CYS A 198 -3.22 -21.07 13.66
C CYS A 198 -3.23 -20.91 15.19
N PRO A 199 -3.50 -21.99 15.95
CA PRO A 199 -3.41 -21.97 17.43
C PRO A 199 -2.06 -21.54 17.95
N GLN A 200 -1.01 -21.81 17.17
CA GLN A 200 0.35 -21.43 17.45
C GLN A 200 0.99 -20.87 16.19
N MET A 201 1.79 -19.83 16.35
CA MET A 201 2.62 -19.23 15.29
C MET A 201 4.03 -18.97 15.81
N PRO A 202 5.04 -18.81 14.94
CA PRO A 202 6.35 -18.35 15.38
C PRO A 202 6.24 -16.99 16.05
N SER A 203 6.91 -16.83 17.19
CA SER A 203 6.99 -15.56 17.90
C SER A 203 7.48 -14.45 16.99
N SER A 204 6.75 -13.33 16.98
CA SER A 204 7.14 -12.12 16.25
C SER A 204 8.35 -11.50 16.94
N THR A 205 9.48 -11.35 16.24
CA THR A 205 10.70 -10.74 16.79
C THR A 205 11.32 -9.81 15.76
N GLN A 206 12.17 -8.89 16.22
CA GLN A 206 12.90 -8.01 15.32
C GLN A 206 13.74 -8.79 14.29
N ALA A 207 14.44 -9.85 14.72
CA ALA A 207 15.23 -10.69 13.82
C ALA A 207 14.37 -11.36 12.74
N TRP A 208 13.14 -11.76 13.07
CA TRP A 208 12.18 -12.28 12.10
C TRP A 208 11.78 -11.21 11.08
N TRP A 209 11.45 -9.99 11.54
CA TRP A 209 11.09 -8.89 10.63
C TRP A 209 12.24 -8.57 9.67
N GLU A 210 13.47 -8.50 10.17
CA GLU A 210 14.68 -8.21 9.39
C GLU A 210 15.05 -9.30 8.39
N ARG A 211 14.53 -10.52 8.55
CA ARG A 211 14.74 -11.64 7.61
C ARG A 211 13.58 -11.91 6.65
N THR A 212 12.37 -11.40 6.94
CA THR A 212 11.16 -11.85 6.23
C THR A 212 10.26 -10.75 5.70
N LEU A 213 10.35 -9.54 6.25
CA LEU A 213 9.42 -8.43 5.95
C LEU A 213 10.14 -7.16 5.52
N LEU A 214 11.18 -6.75 6.24
CA LEU A 214 11.89 -5.49 6.02
C LEU A 214 13.40 -5.72 6.17
N ILE A 215 14.04 -6.19 5.10
CA ILE A 215 15.44 -6.61 5.12
C ILE A 215 16.34 -5.40 4.88
N ARG A 216 17.10 -5.02 5.92
CA ARG A 216 17.99 -3.85 5.91
C ARG A 216 19.42 -4.17 6.36
N ASP A 217 19.69 -5.43 6.69
CA ASP A 217 20.95 -5.83 7.29
C ASP A 217 22.12 -5.51 6.35
N PRO A 218 23.23 -4.95 6.84
CA PRO A 218 24.39 -4.60 6.02
C PRO A 218 24.90 -5.77 5.18
N ALA A 219 24.82 -7.01 5.67
CA ALA A 219 25.23 -8.19 4.91
C ALA A 219 24.41 -8.41 3.63
N VAL A 220 23.21 -7.81 3.53
CA VAL A 220 22.33 -7.84 2.36
C VAL A 220 22.42 -6.55 1.57
N VAL A 221 22.20 -5.40 2.21
CA VAL A 221 22.08 -4.11 1.51
C VAL A 221 23.42 -3.52 1.06
N LEU A 222 24.53 -4.08 1.56
CA LEU A 222 25.90 -3.83 1.11
C LEU A 222 26.57 -5.13 0.61
N ASP A 223 25.80 -6.14 0.20
CA ASP A 223 26.34 -7.40 -0.30
C ASP A 223 27.20 -7.18 -1.55
N PRO A 224 28.52 -7.44 -1.52
CA PRO A 224 29.42 -7.03 -2.59
C PRO A 224 29.16 -7.76 -3.92
N ALA A 225 28.46 -8.90 -3.90
CA ALA A 225 28.13 -9.65 -5.11
C ALA A 225 26.83 -9.18 -5.79
N ARG A 226 25.94 -8.47 -5.08
CA ARG A 226 24.58 -8.17 -5.55
C ARG A 226 24.26 -6.68 -5.53
N THR A 227 24.94 -5.90 -4.70
CA THR A 227 24.78 -4.45 -4.60
C THR A 227 26.03 -3.74 -5.07
N TRP A 228 25.88 -2.45 -5.33
CA TRP A 228 26.98 -1.51 -5.51
C TRP A 228 26.67 -0.28 -4.65
N ASP A 229 27.62 0.13 -3.83
CA ASP A 229 27.45 1.24 -2.91
C ASP A 229 28.10 2.51 -3.48
N PRO A 230 27.30 3.54 -3.86
CA PRO A 230 27.84 4.81 -4.35
C PRO A 230 28.71 5.54 -3.34
N CYS A 231 28.50 5.31 -2.03
CA CYS A 231 29.26 5.99 -0.98
C CYS A 231 30.74 5.63 -0.99
N THR A 232 31.06 4.36 -1.26
CA THR A 232 32.40 3.78 -1.10
C THR A 232 32.98 3.23 -2.41
N GLY A 233 32.13 3.05 -3.43
CA GLY A 233 32.44 2.35 -4.66
C GLY A 233 32.55 0.84 -4.50
N ALA A 234 32.19 0.30 -3.33
CA ALA A 234 32.27 -1.13 -3.05
C ALA A 234 31.14 -1.93 -3.74
N GLY A 235 31.43 -3.18 -4.06
CA GLY A 235 30.46 -4.13 -4.61
C GLY A 235 30.48 -4.26 -6.14
N THR A 236 29.42 -4.84 -6.68
CA THR A 236 29.31 -5.23 -8.08
C THR A 236 28.42 -4.25 -8.83
N LYS A 237 29.06 -3.45 -9.69
CA LYS A 237 28.40 -2.59 -10.68
C LYS A 237 27.31 -3.36 -11.43
N GLY A 238 26.08 -2.84 -11.41
CA GLY A 238 24.95 -3.48 -12.07
C GLY A 238 24.44 -4.76 -11.41
N GLY A 239 24.84 -5.07 -10.18
CA GLY A 239 24.35 -6.24 -9.44
C GLY A 239 22.82 -6.27 -9.30
N VAL A 240 22.27 -7.46 -9.07
CA VAL A 240 20.81 -7.74 -9.11
C VAL A 240 19.96 -6.93 -8.13
N TRP A 241 20.56 -6.30 -7.11
CA TRP A 241 19.87 -5.44 -6.14
C TRP A 241 20.27 -3.97 -6.26
N THR A 242 20.83 -3.57 -7.40
CA THR A 242 21.17 -2.17 -7.70
C THR A 242 20.02 -1.45 -8.39
N PHE A 243 19.96 -0.12 -8.20
CA PHE A 243 19.08 0.76 -8.98
C PHE A 243 19.27 0.55 -10.50
N ALA A 244 20.52 0.37 -10.93
CA ALA A 244 20.89 0.14 -12.32
C ALA A 244 20.19 -1.09 -12.91
N HIS A 245 20.24 -2.23 -12.20
CA HIS A 245 19.60 -3.47 -12.62
C HIS A 245 18.08 -3.29 -12.77
N LEU A 246 17.42 -2.74 -11.76
CA LEU A 246 15.97 -2.54 -11.79
C LEU A 246 15.52 -1.61 -12.92
N MET A 247 16.25 -0.51 -13.16
CA MET A 247 15.96 0.39 -14.28
C MET A 247 16.24 -0.25 -15.65
N ARG A 248 17.28 -1.09 -15.77
CA ARG A 248 17.54 -1.85 -16.99
C ARG A 248 16.40 -2.83 -17.30
N GLU A 249 15.99 -3.64 -16.31
CA GLU A 249 14.87 -4.58 -16.47
C GLU A 249 13.55 -3.86 -16.80
N MET A 250 13.32 -2.68 -16.24
CA MET A 250 12.13 -1.87 -16.51
C MET A 250 12.14 -1.21 -17.89
N ALA A 251 13.32 -0.78 -18.36
CA ALA A 251 13.48 -0.15 -19.67
C ALA A 251 13.40 -1.14 -20.82
N GLN A 252 13.71 -2.43 -20.60
CA GLN A 252 13.56 -3.44 -21.64
C GLN A 252 12.09 -3.52 -22.12
N GLY A 253 11.85 -3.45 -23.43
CA GLY A 253 10.49 -3.42 -24.00
C GLY A 253 9.90 -2.01 -24.15
N SER A 254 10.55 -0.97 -23.61
CA SER A 254 10.15 0.43 -23.82
C SER A 254 10.46 0.97 -25.23
N GLY A 255 11.37 0.31 -25.96
CA GLY A 255 11.95 0.82 -27.20
C GLY A 255 13.09 1.82 -26.99
N ALA A 256 13.41 2.19 -25.75
CA ALA A 256 14.53 3.06 -25.39
C ALA A 256 15.72 2.27 -24.82
N ARG A 257 16.93 2.85 -24.94
CA ARG A 257 18.09 2.38 -24.16
C ARG A 257 17.87 2.71 -22.67
N PRO A 258 18.38 1.89 -21.73
CA PRO A 258 18.21 2.12 -20.29
C PRO A 258 18.64 3.53 -19.83
N GLU A 259 19.73 4.07 -20.38
CA GLU A 259 20.24 5.39 -20.00
C GLU A 259 19.28 6.51 -20.43
N ALA A 260 18.68 6.37 -21.63
CA ALA A 260 17.67 7.31 -22.13
C ALA A 260 16.37 7.20 -21.33
N PHE A 261 15.99 5.99 -20.91
CA PHE A 261 14.85 5.74 -20.04
C PHE A 261 15.00 6.44 -18.68
N VAL A 262 16.15 6.27 -18.03
CA VAL A 262 16.45 6.93 -16.74
C VAL A 262 16.54 8.45 -16.90
N LEU A 263 17.20 8.95 -17.95
CA LEU A 263 17.27 10.40 -18.18
C LEU A 263 15.88 11.00 -18.44
N ASN A 264 15.01 10.31 -19.18
CA ASN A 264 13.63 10.74 -19.41
C ASN A 264 12.86 10.85 -18.08
N TRP A 265 12.95 9.83 -17.22
CA TRP A 265 12.33 9.85 -15.90
C TRP A 265 12.85 11.01 -15.04
N LEU A 266 14.17 11.19 -14.91
CA LEU A 266 14.75 12.30 -14.14
C LEU A 266 14.34 13.68 -14.70
N SER A 267 14.12 13.77 -16.00
CA SER A 267 13.70 15.01 -16.66
C SER A 267 12.28 15.44 -16.31
N LEU A 268 11.44 14.56 -15.73
CA LEU A 268 10.07 14.87 -15.30
C LEU A 268 10.02 15.93 -14.18
N TRP A 269 11.13 16.20 -13.48
CA TRP A 269 11.20 17.26 -12.48
C TRP A 269 11.60 18.63 -13.05
N LEU A 270 12.11 18.70 -14.28
CA LEU A 270 12.68 19.93 -14.83
C LEU A 270 11.62 20.91 -15.34
N ASN A 271 10.41 20.40 -15.54
CA ASN A 271 9.26 21.12 -16.06
C ASN A 271 8.03 20.81 -15.21
N ASP A 272 7.07 21.73 -15.23
CA ASP A 272 5.77 21.49 -14.64
C ASP A 272 5.09 20.36 -15.42
N PHE A 273 4.27 19.57 -14.73
CA PHE A 273 3.42 18.58 -15.38
C PHE A 273 2.01 18.66 -14.82
N GLN A 274 1.05 18.09 -15.55
CA GLN A 274 -0.34 18.04 -15.12
C GLN A 274 -0.83 16.59 -15.11
N SER A 275 -1.55 16.21 -14.05
CA SER A 275 -2.35 14.99 -14.03
C SER A 275 -3.65 15.24 -13.28
N ASN A 276 -4.76 14.73 -13.81
CA ASN A 276 -6.11 14.98 -13.28
C ASN A 276 -6.38 16.47 -12.97
N GLY A 277 -5.95 17.40 -13.83
CA GLY A 277 -6.16 18.83 -13.61
C GLY A 277 -5.17 19.50 -12.65
N ASP A 278 -4.56 18.75 -11.73
CA ASP A 278 -3.53 19.23 -10.81
C ASP A 278 -2.22 19.52 -11.57
N THR A 279 -1.69 20.73 -11.39
CA THR A 279 -0.43 21.19 -11.99
C THR A 279 0.68 21.14 -10.95
N VAL A 280 1.57 20.17 -11.10
CA VAL A 280 2.71 19.96 -10.21
C VAL A 280 3.90 20.78 -10.68
N PRO A 281 4.43 21.72 -9.87
CA PRO A 281 5.56 22.55 -10.28
C PRO A 281 6.87 21.77 -10.48
N ALA A 282 7.73 22.31 -11.34
CA ALA A 282 9.08 21.83 -11.56
C ALA A 282 9.95 21.96 -10.30
N ARG A 283 10.76 20.94 -10.01
CA ARG A 283 11.84 20.99 -9.01
C ARG A 283 13.19 20.82 -9.69
N ARG A 284 13.64 21.90 -10.35
CA ARG A 284 14.85 21.91 -11.20
C ARG A 284 16.15 21.60 -10.48
N LYS A 285 16.18 21.64 -9.14
CA LYS A 285 17.31 21.09 -8.36
C LYS A 285 17.57 19.61 -8.63
N MET A 286 16.66 18.88 -9.30
CA MET A 286 16.97 17.56 -9.86
C MET A 286 18.22 17.59 -10.73
N TYR A 287 18.43 18.67 -11.49
CA TYR A 287 19.64 18.84 -12.27
C TYR A 287 20.88 18.99 -11.36
N ASP A 288 20.82 19.88 -10.37
CA ASP A 288 21.98 20.22 -9.52
C ASP A 288 22.33 19.14 -8.49
N GLU A 289 21.34 18.44 -7.94
CA GLU A 289 21.53 17.44 -6.89
C GLU A 289 21.74 16.03 -7.42
N VAL A 290 21.26 15.72 -8.64
CA VAL A 290 21.30 14.36 -9.19
C VAL A 290 21.97 14.30 -10.56
N ILE A 291 21.42 14.97 -11.57
CA ILE A 291 21.83 14.75 -12.98
C ILE A 291 23.25 15.24 -13.23
N ALA A 292 23.57 16.49 -12.87
CA ALA A 292 24.86 17.09 -13.17
C ALA A 292 26.03 16.44 -12.41
N PRO A 293 25.93 16.17 -11.09
CA PRO A 293 26.97 15.43 -10.37
C PRO A 293 27.19 14.02 -10.93
N TRP A 294 26.12 13.32 -11.28
CA TRP A 294 26.21 11.98 -11.86
C TRP A 294 26.79 12.01 -13.28
N ALA A 295 26.42 12.98 -14.11
CA ALA A 295 27.01 13.19 -15.43
C ALA A 295 28.52 13.43 -15.31
N ALA A 296 28.95 14.31 -14.41
CA ALA A 296 30.35 14.58 -14.15
C ALA A 296 31.11 13.31 -13.69
N ALA A 297 30.53 12.53 -12.77
CA ALA A 297 31.09 11.25 -12.33
C ALA A 297 31.15 10.20 -13.45
N SER A 298 30.20 10.24 -14.39
CA SER A 298 30.21 9.43 -15.61
C SER A 298 31.27 9.90 -16.62
N GLY A 299 31.94 11.02 -16.36
CA GLY A 299 32.87 11.69 -17.28
C GLY A 299 32.17 12.37 -18.45
N ALA A 300 30.91 12.78 -18.27
CA ALA A 300 30.12 13.52 -19.23
C ALA A 300 30.05 15.00 -18.80
N SER A 301 30.17 15.91 -19.76
CA SER A 301 29.69 17.28 -19.57
C SER A 301 28.16 17.31 -19.68
N SER A 302 27.52 18.12 -18.83
CA SER A 302 26.08 18.35 -18.83
C SER A 302 25.76 19.84 -18.86
N SER A 303 24.62 20.19 -19.46
CA SER A 303 24.02 21.51 -19.33
C SER A 303 22.50 21.40 -19.29
N LEU A 304 21.83 22.31 -18.59
CA LEU A 304 20.39 22.47 -18.60
C LEU A 304 20.06 23.64 -19.54
N GLN A 305 19.31 23.37 -20.62
CA GLN A 305 19.01 24.37 -21.65
C GLN A 305 17.51 24.55 -21.80
N LEU A 306 17.06 25.78 -21.97
CA LEU A 306 15.68 26.06 -22.33
C LEU A 306 15.53 25.90 -23.84
N ASN A 307 14.76 24.91 -24.27
CA ASN A 307 14.42 24.73 -25.67
C ASN A 307 13.43 25.82 -26.09
N ALA A 308 13.90 26.77 -26.90
CA ALA A 308 13.10 27.92 -27.34
C ALA A 308 11.85 27.55 -28.15
N SER A 309 11.82 26.37 -28.79
CA SER A 309 10.68 25.92 -29.58
C SER A 309 9.58 25.28 -28.75
N THR A 310 9.93 24.60 -27.66
CA THR A 310 8.97 23.90 -26.79
C THR A 310 8.70 24.64 -25.49
N GLY A 311 9.52 25.64 -25.15
CA GLY A 311 9.49 26.33 -23.86
C GLY A 311 9.90 25.44 -22.69
N ARG A 312 10.46 24.26 -22.94
CA ARG A 312 10.82 23.29 -21.88
C ARG A 312 12.31 23.28 -21.60
N TRP A 313 12.64 23.03 -20.34
CA TRP A 313 13.99 22.73 -19.91
C TRP A 313 14.37 21.31 -20.28
N GLU A 314 15.51 21.16 -20.96
CA GLU A 314 16.04 19.90 -21.46
C GLU A 314 17.50 19.72 -21.02
N VAL A 315 17.86 18.49 -20.67
CA VAL A 315 19.23 18.15 -20.31
C VAL A 315 20.00 17.78 -21.57
N MET A 316 21.11 18.48 -21.80
CA MET A 316 22.07 18.14 -22.83
C MET A 316 23.27 17.44 -22.18
N LEU A 317 23.53 16.20 -22.59
CA LEU A 317 24.70 15.42 -22.16
C LEU A 317 25.62 15.15 -23.34
N SER A 318 26.93 15.28 -23.16
CA SER A 318 27.90 14.87 -24.18
C SER A 318 27.98 13.35 -24.38
N LYS A 319 27.55 12.57 -23.38
CA LYS A 319 27.37 11.12 -23.45
C LYS A 319 26.38 10.66 -22.38
N PRO A 320 25.81 9.44 -22.48
CA PRO A 320 24.83 8.95 -21.51
C PRO A 320 25.37 8.86 -20.07
N LEU A 321 24.45 8.91 -19.09
CA LEU A 321 24.77 8.62 -17.69
C LEU A 321 25.22 7.16 -17.53
N ASP A 322 26.27 6.92 -16.75
CA ASP A 322 26.70 5.57 -16.41
C ASP A 322 25.82 5.01 -15.29
N LEU A 323 24.89 4.11 -15.67
CA LEU A 323 23.97 3.46 -14.74
C LEU A 323 24.68 2.67 -13.65
N ASP A 324 25.87 2.14 -13.91
CA ASP A 324 26.58 1.32 -12.95
C ASP A 324 27.14 2.10 -11.77
N ILE A 325 27.13 3.43 -11.84
CA ILE A 325 27.54 4.31 -10.75
C ILE A 325 26.40 5.21 -10.23
N ALA A 326 25.15 4.81 -10.44
CA ALA A 326 23.98 5.58 -10.04
C ALA A 326 23.99 5.99 -8.55
N PRO A 327 23.59 7.23 -8.19
CA PRO A 327 23.68 7.76 -6.82
C PRO A 327 22.66 7.19 -5.83
N PHE A 328 22.13 6.00 -6.07
CA PHE A 328 21.04 5.41 -5.29
C PHE A 328 21.54 4.19 -4.53
N ARG A 329 21.73 4.34 -3.22
CA ARG A 329 22.15 3.25 -2.31
C ARG A 329 20.93 2.47 -1.83
N LEU A 330 21.00 1.15 -1.85
CA LEU A 330 19.93 0.28 -1.33
C LEU A 330 19.80 0.46 0.19
N LEU A 331 18.59 0.72 0.67
CA LEU A 331 18.26 0.86 2.08
C LEU A 331 17.50 -0.35 2.63
N SER A 332 16.63 -0.95 1.80
CA SER A 332 15.78 -2.05 2.22
C SER A 332 15.20 -2.84 1.05
N ILE A 333 15.02 -4.16 1.26
CA ILE A 333 14.17 -5.04 0.45
C ILE A 333 12.96 -5.43 1.30
N VAL A 334 11.75 -5.20 0.78
CA VAL A 334 10.51 -5.25 1.57
C VAL A 334 9.53 -6.24 0.98
N ASN A 335 8.98 -7.11 1.81
CA ASN A 335 7.88 -7.99 1.49
C ASN A 335 6.57 -7.41 2.07
N ARG A 336 5.72 -6.89 1.19
CA ARG A 336 4.35 -6.43 1.48
C ARG A 336 3.36 -7.57 1.27
N ILE A 337 3.55 -8.66 2.03
CA ILE A 337 2.66 -9.82 2.03
C ILE A 337 1.25 -9.47 2.53
N ASP A 338 1.13 -8.38 3.29
CA ASP A 338 -0.17 -7.85 3.72
C ASP A 338 -1.02 -7.28 2.57
N LEU A 339 -0.41 -7.04 1.40
CA LEU A 339 -1.12 -6.69 0.17
C LEU A 339 -1.52 -7.92 -0.67
N ALA A 340 -1.19 -9.13 -0.22
CA ALA A 340 -1.64 -10.35 -0.87
C ALA A 340 -3.17 -10.44 -0.80
N GLY A 341 -3.81 -10.76 -1.91
CA GLY A 341 -5.27 -10.68 -1.95
C GLY A 341 -5.78 -9.24 -2.02
N SER A 342 -5.01 -8.28 -2.52
CA SER A 342 -5.50 -6.96 -2.91
C SER A 342 -5.31 -6.75 -4.41
N SER A 343 -6.37 -6.39 -5.13
CA SER A 343 -6.26 -5.96 -6.53
C SER A 343 -6.25 -4.43 -6.59
N GLY A 344 -5.39 -3.86 -7.45
CA GLY A 344 -5.38 -2.42 -7.72
C GLY A 344 -6.73 -1.94 -8.28
N ASP A 345 -7.37 -2.80 -9.06
CA ASP A 345 -8.69 -2.64 -9.68
C ASP A 345 -9.58 -3.79 -9.19
N TYR A 346 -10.78 -3.48 -8.70
CA TYR A 346 -11.76 -4.27 -7.91
C TYR A 346 -12.10 -5.73 -8.31
N SER A 347 -11.34 -6.36 -9.17
CA SER A 347 -11.33 -7.80 -9.45
C SER A 347 -11.00 -8.65 -8.22
N ARG A 348 -11.58 -9.86 -8.12
CA ARG A 348 -11.25 -10.81 -7.06
C ARG A 348 -9.73 -11.03 -7.02
N PRO A 349 -9.10 -10.84 -5.86
CA PRO A 349 -7.66 -10.74 -5.80
C PRO A 349 -7.01 -12.11 -5.69
N SER A 350 -5.96 -12.33 -6.47
CA SER A 350 -5.21 -13.58 -6.40
C SER A 350 -3.70 -13.38 -6.58
N ASN A 351 -3.20 -12.15 -6.37
CA ASN A 351 -1.77 -11.88 -6.39
C ASN A 351 -1.10 -12.29 -5.06
N PRO A 352 0.15 -12.77 -5.08
CA PRO A 352 0.89 -13.12 -3.87
C PRO A 352 1.32 -11.97 -2.96
N GLY A 353 1.06 -10.70 -3.33
CA GLY A 353 1.46 -9.51 -2.57
C GLY A 353 2.38 -8.58 -3.38
N GLU A 354 3.21 -7.81 -2.69
CA GLU A 354 4.11 -6.84 -3.34
C GLU A 354 5.55 -6.93 -2.80
N LEU A 355 6.52 -6.79 -3.70
CA LEU A 355 7.95 -6.71 -3.39
C LEU A 355 8.41 -5.27 -3.60
N ARG A 356 9.09 -4.67 -2.61
CA ARG A 356 9.68 -3.33 -2.77
C ARG A 356 11.19 -3.31 -2.64
N PHE A 357 11.82 -2.43 -3.41
CA PHE A 357 13.20 -1.99 -3.21
C PHE A 357 13.22 -0.52 -2.89
N LEU A 358 13.79 -0.15 -1.75
CA LEU A 358 13.91 1.25 -1.32
C LEU A 358 15.36 1.69 -1.45
N PHE A 359 15.59 2.75 -2.21
CA PHE A 359 16.89 3.39 -2.36
C PHE A 359 16.88 4.79 -1.77
N GLY A 360 18.01 5.21 -1.21
CA GLY A 360 18.28 6.58 -0.78
C GLY A 360 19.24 7.28 -1.73
N LEU A 361 18.99 8.55 -2.02
CA LEU A 361 19.91 9.38 -2.78
C LEU A 361 21.17 9.70 -1.97
N THR A 362 22.31 9.60 -2.64
CA THR A 362 23.64 9.91 -2.11
C THR A 362 24.30 10.98 -2.98
N ARG A 363 25.23 11.75 -2.41
CA ARG A 363 26.05 12.71 -3.17
C ARG A 363 27.52 12.56 -2.77
N PRO A 364 28.13 11.39 -3.02
CA PRO A 364 29.46 11.07 -2.54
C PRO A 364 30.51 12.04 -3.08
N SER A 365 31.48 12.40 -2.24
CA SER A 365 32.63 13.24 -2.64
C SER A 365 33.92 12.74 -1.95
N PRO A 366 34.82 12.03 -2.65
CA PRO A 366 34.78 11.66 -4.07
C PRO A 366 33.69 10.61 -4.39
N TRP A 367 33.31 10.52 -5.67
CA TRP A 367 32.30 9.56 -6.13
C TRP A 367 32.89 8.15 -6.29
N GLY A 368 32.25 7.15 -5.69
CA GLY A 368 32.72 5.76 -5.78
C GLY A 368 34.04 5.54 -5.01
N SER A 369 35.03 4.94 -5.69
CA SER A 369 36.29 4.51 -5.05
C SER A 369 37.02 5.68 -4.38
N GLY A 370 37.36 5.49 -3.10
CA GLY A 370 37.98 6.52 -2.26
C GLY A 370 36.99 7.35 -1.43
N GLY A 371 35.68 7.15 -1.63
CA GLY A 371 34.64 7.65 -0.75
C GLY A 371 34.52 6.82 0.53
N THR A 372 33.89 7.40 1.55
CA THR A 372 33.59 6.78 2.85
C THR A 372 32.15 7.09 3.25
N GLU A 373 31.62 6.40 4.25
CA GLU A 373 30.31 6.75 4.83
C GLU A 373 30.26 8.23 5.29
N ALA A 374 31.35 8.75 5.85
CA ALA A 374 31.45 10.14 6.29
C ALA A 374 31.37 11.15 5.13
N THR A 375 31.74 10.73 3.92
CA THR A 375 31.72 11.57 2.71
C THR A 375 30.58 11.21 1.77
N CYS A 376 29.63 10.37 2.18
CA CYS A 376 28.54 9.92 1.32
C CYS A 376 27.49 11.02 1.03
N ASN A 377 27.38 12.00 1.94
CA ASN A 377 26.43 13.11 1.86
C ASN A 377 25.01 12.63 1.54
N LEU A 378 24.46 11.83 2.45
CA LEU A 378 23.10 11.29 2.33
C LEU A 378 22.06 12.41 2.19
N LYS A 379 21.11 12.23 1.28
CA LYS A 379 20.08 13.22 0.99
C LYS A 379 18.70 12.71 1.42
N PRO A 380 17.81 13.59 1.90
CA PRO A 380 16.42 13.23 2.21
C PRO A 380 15.61 13.08 0.92
N PHE A 381 15.89 12.01 0.17
CA PHE A 381 15.24 11.61 -1.05
C PHE A 381 15.29 10.08 -1.12
N THR A 382 14.11 9.44 -1.15
CA THR A 382 13.99 8.01 -1.44
C THR A 382 13.36 7.74 -2.81
N VAL A 383 13.76 6.62 -3.42
CA VAL A 383 13.12 6.02 -4.60
C VAL A 383 12.65 4.61 -4.21
N ILE A 384 11.38 4.32 -4.42
CA ILE A 384 10.74 3.07 -4.03
C ILE A 384 10.19 2.39 -5.28
N PHE A 385 10.74 1.23 -5.63
CA PHE A 385 10.20 0.37 -6.68
C PHE A 385 9.19 -0.57 -6.03
N GLU A 386 7.94 -0.57 -6.47
CA GLU A 386 6.86 -1.37 -5.89
C GLU A 386 6.33 -2.35 -6.96
N TYR A 387 6.71 -3.63 -6.85
CA TYR A 387 6.38 -4.68 -7.82
C TYR A 387 5.25 -5.57 -7.30
N GLY A 388 4.17 -5.68 -8.06
CA GLY A 388 3.16 -6.70 -7.82
C GLY A 388 3.75 -8.07 -8.09
N VAL A 389 3.79 -8.95 -7.10
CA VAL A 389 4.39 -10.28 -7.25
C VAL A 389 3.59 -11.04 -8.31
N PRO A 390 4.23 -11.55 -9.38
CA PRO A 390 3.53 -12.31 -10.40
C PRO A 390 3.04 -13.65 -9.85
N GLY A 391 1.82 -14.02 -10.22
CA GLY A 391 1.18 -15.26 -9.80
C GLY A 391 -0.30 -15.03 -9.56
N GLU A 392 -1.08 -16.08 -9.79
CA GLU A 392 -2.51 -16.08 -9.55
C GLU A 392 -2.91 -17.35 -8.78
N GLY A 393 -3.98 -17.22 -8.02
CA GLY A 393 -4.56 -18.30 -7.24
C GLY A 393 -3.83 -18.62 -5.93
N CYS A 394 -4.49 -19.47 -5.14
CA CYS A 394 -4.03 -19.88 -3.82
C CYS A 394 -2.62 -20.51 -3.83
N PRO A 395 -2.24 -21.39 -4.78
CA PRO A 395 -0.91 -22.02 -4.77
C PRO A 395 0.24 -21.02 -4.94
N ALA A 396 0.10 -20.03 -5.84
CA ALA A 396 1.13 -19.02 -6.06
C ALA A 396 1.31 -18.16 -4.80
N LEU A 397 0.21 -17.78 -4.17
CA LEU A 397 0.17 -16.99 -2.95
C LEU A 397 0.81 -17.71 -1.77
N MET A 398 0.37 -18.93 -1.49
CA MET A 398 0.94 -19.76 -0.42
C MET A 398 2.41 -20.09 -0.70
N GLY A 399 2.74 -20.35 -1.97
CA GLY A 399 4.11 -20.57 -2.42
C GLY A 399 4.99 -19.39 -2.03
N TRP A 400 4.63 -18.16 -2.41
CA TRP A 400 5.36 -16.96 -2.04
C TRP A 400 5.48 -16.78 -0.52
N ALA A 401 4.37 -16.91 0.22
CA ALA A 401 4.36 -16.80 1.67
C ALA A 401 5.31 -17.82 2.34
N ARG A 402 5.31 -19.08 1.88
CA ARG A 402 6.22 -20.13 2.38
C ARG A 402 7.68 -19.83 2.07
N GLN A 403 7.98 -19.28 0.89
CA GLN A 403 9.34 -18.89 0.54
C GLN A 403 9.87 -17.83 1.52
N TRP A 404 9.07 -16.81 1.82
CA TRP A 404 9.43 -15.76 2.77
C TRP A 404 9.45 -16.21 4.23
N ALA A 405 8.48 -17.02 4.66
CA ALA A 405 8.49 -17.60 6.01
C ALA A 405 9.75 -18.46 6.22
N GLY A 406 10.15 -19.23 5.20
CA GLY A 406 11.38 -20.01 5.21
C GLY A 406 12.65 -19.17 5.40
N MET A 407 12.67 -17.91 4.95
CA MET A 407 13.81 -17.00 5.18
C MET A 407 14.05 -16.73 6.67
N GLY A 408 13.01 -16.76 7.49
CA GLY A 408 13.12 -16.52 8.93
C GLY A 408 13.84 -17.64 9.69
N SER A 409 13.92 -18.84 9.11
CA SER A 409 14.63 -20.01 9.68
C SER A 409 16.14 -19.90 9.59
N TYR A 410 16.68 -18.99 8.76
CA TYR A 410 18.11 -18.75 8.70
C TYR A 410 18.58 -18.05 9.98
N ALA A 411 19.62 -18.59 10.63
CA ALA A 411 20.20 -17.97 11.82
C ALA A 411 20.85 -16.61 11.52
N THR A 412 21.42 -16.47 10.33
CA THR A 412 22.15 -15.27 9.88
C THR A 412 21.94 -15.02 8.39
N PHE A 413 22.33 -13.83 7.91
CA PHE A 413 22.32 -13.43 6.50
C PHE A 413 23.48 -14.04 5.70
N ASN A 414 23.67 -15.36 5.83
CA ASN A 414 24.77 -16.07 5.19
C ASN A 414 24.65 -16.11 3.64
N VAL A 415 25.63 -16.73 2.97
CA VAL A 415 25.65 -16.84 1.50
C VAL A 415 24.39 -17.52 0.95
N ALA A 416 23.89 -18.57 1.62
CA ALA A 416 22.69 -19.28 1.20
C ALA A 416 21.42 -18.42 1.32
N TYR A 417 21.27 -17.66 2.41
CA TYR A 417 20.19 -16.68 2.57
C TYR A 417 20.18 -15.68 1.41
N ARG A 418 21.34 -15.09 1.11
CA ARG A 418 21.45 -14.05 0.06
C ARG A 418 21.24 -14.61 -1.34
N ALA A 419 21.69 -15.84 -1.59
CA ALA A 419 21.40 -16.54 -2.84
C ALA A 419 19.89 -16.82 -2.97
N ARG A 420 19.24 -17.27 -1.90
CA ARG A 420 17.80 -17.53 -1.88
C ARG A 420 17.00 -16.25 -2.09
N LEU A 421 17.35 -15.17 -1.38
CA LEU A 421 16.71 -13.87 -1.55
C LEU A 421 16.84 -13.38 -3.00
N ALA A 422 18.02 -13.53 -3.61
CA ALA A 422 18.24 -13.06 -4.98
C ALA A 422 17.37 -13.82 -5.98
N LEU A 423 17.22 -15.13 -5.83
CA LEU A 423 16.32 -15.94 -6.65
C LEU A 423 14.86 -15.49 -6.50
N MET A 424 14.44 -15.23 -5.26
CA MET A 424 13.08 -14.77 -4.98
C MET A 424 12.82 -13.40 -5.59
N THR A 425 13.75 -12.45 -5.45
CA THR A 425 13.58 -11.11 -6.02
C THR A 425 13.63 -11.11 -7.55
N GLU A 426 14.53 -11.89 -8.16
CA GLU A 426 14.66 -11.99 -9.63
C GLU A 426 13.45 -12.66 -10.29
N SER A 427 12.73 -13.52 -9.57
CA SER A 427 11.46 -14.08 -10.04
C SER A 427 10.36 -13.02 -10.24
N VAL A 428 10.55 -11.82 -9.71
CA VAL A 428 9.60 -10.69 -9.79
C VAL A 428 10.11 -9.59 -10.71
N VAL A 429 11.35 -9.11 -10.52
CA VAL A 429 11.79 -7.84 -11.11
C VAL A 429 12.23 -7.94 -12.57
N GLN A 430 12.61 -9.14 -13.03
CA GLN A 430 13.05 -9.37 -14.40
C GLN A 430 11.94 -9.07 -15.40
N ARG A 431 12.31 -8.58 -16.58
CA ARG A 431 11.37 -8.45 -17.70
C ARG A 431 10.77 -9.82 -18.06
N GLY A 432 9.50 -9.81 -18.44
CA GLY A 432 8.75 -10.98 -18.88
C GLY A 432 8.11 -11.75 -17.74
N ARG A 433 8.35 -11.35 -16.48
CA ARG A 433 7.68 -11.93 -15.31
C ARG A 433 6.21 -11.52 -15.20
N ALA A 434 5.83 -10.39 -15.80
CA ALA A 434 4.44 -9.96 -15.93
C ALA A 434 4.15 -9.49 -17.37
N PRO A 435 4.00 -10.40 -18.34
CA PRO A 435 3.92 -10.05 -19.76
C PRO A 435 2.68 -9.20 -20.12
N GLY A 436 1.61 -9.26 -19.31
CA GLY A 436 0.41 -8.43 -19.49
C GLY A 436 0.52 -7.00 -18.94
N LYS A 437 1.66 -6.64 -18.31
CA LYS A 437 1.90 -5.30 -17.76
C LYS A 437 2.83 -4.48 -18.66
N GLY A 438 2.90 -3.17 -18.44
CA GLY A 438 3.75 -2.27 -19.22
C GLY A 438 5.22 -2.70 -19.23
N ASN A 439 5.84 -2.62 -20.41
CA ASN A 439 7.16 -3.15 -20.74
C ASN A 439 7.36 -4.68 -20.46
N GLY A 440 6.29 -5.41 -20.13
CA GLY A 440 6.37 -6.79 -19.62
C GLY A 440 6.96 -6.87 -18.21
N ASN A 441 6.90 -5.79 -17.43
CA ASN A 441 7.51 -5.67 -16.12
C ASN A 441 6.45 -5.72 -15.00
N ALA A 442 6.79 -6.31 -13.85
CA ALA A 442 5.87 -6.49 -12.73
C ALA A 442 5.60 -5.20 -11.91
N LEU A 443 6.24 -4.07 -12.22
CA LEU A 443 6.08 -2.79 -11.53
C LEU A 443 4.60 -2.38 -11.42
N ASN A 444 4.11 -2.18 -10.20
CA ASN A 444 2.83 -1.50 -9.96
C ASN A 444 3.04 0.01 -10.04
N GLN A 445 3.99 0.52 -9.24
CA GLN A 445 4.37 1.92 -9.22
C GLN A 445 5.83 2.10 -8.82
N LEU A 446 6.42 3.20 -9.30
CA LEU A 446 7.65 3.78 -8.77
C LEU A 446 7.26 5.03 -7.99
N ARG A 447 7.69 5.16 -6.74
CA ARG A 447 7.43 6.36 -5.92
C ARG A 447 8.72 7.03 -5.52
N THR A 448 8.70 8.36 -5.50
CA THR A 448 9.76 9.17 -4.91
C THR A 448 9.21 9.94 -3.75
N ASN A 449 10.04 10.20 -2.75
CA ASN A 449 9.67 10.99 -1.59
C ASN A 449 10.90 11.81 -1.19
N GLU A 450 10.82 13.13 -1.39
CA GLU A 450 11.99 14.00 -1.34
C GLU A 450 11.71 15.41 -0.81
N VAL A 451 12.69 15.98 -0.12
CA VAL A 451 12.81 17.42 0.14
C VAL A 451 14.16 17.97 -0.35
N ALA A 452 15.04 17.09 -0.84
CA ALA A 452 16.37 17.45 -1.31
C ALA A 452 16.31 18.38 -2.55
N LEU A 453 15.23 18.31 -3.33
CA LEU A 453 15.03 19.13 -4.53
C LEU A 453 14.31 20.45 -4.23
N GLY A 454 13.67 20.58 -3.07
CA GLY A 454 12.94 21.77 -2.69
C GLY A 454 12.04 21.51 -1.48
N PHE A 455 11.71 22.59 -0.77
CA PHE A 455 10.66 22.57 0.25
C PHE A 455 9.33 23.02 -0.39
N PRO A 456 8.17 22.44 -0.02
CA PRO A 456 7.95 21.40 0.99
C PRO A 456 8.44 20.00 0.58
N TRP A 457 8.43 19.02 1.50
CA TRP A 457 8.58 17.60 1.11
C TRP A 457 7.52 17.27 0.06
N GLU A 458 7.85 16.39 -0.90
CA GLU A 458 6.92 15.96 -1.92
C GLU A 458 7.12 14.50 -2.29
N LEU A 459 6.00 13.81 -2.43
CA LEU A 459 5.92 12.45 -2.94
C LEU A 459 5.29 12.49 -4.33
N ARG A 460 5.92 11.83 -5.30
CA ARG A 460 5.42 11.66 -6.68
C ARG A 460 5.33 10.18 -7.03
N GLU A 461 4.37 9.84 -7.89
CA GLU A 461 4.16 8.48 -8.37
C GLU A 461 4.31 8.38 -9.88
N PHE A 462 4.92 7.29 -10.34
CA PHE A 462 5.14 7.00 -11.75
C PHE A 462 4.75 5.56 -12.08
N ARG A 463 4.17 5.35 -13.27
CA ARG A 463 3.71 4.03 -13.71
C ARG A 463 4.02 3.76 -15.19
N LEU A 464 3.89 2.50 -15.58
CA LEU A 464 3.95 2.00 -16.96
C LEU A 464 2.54 1.72 -17.50
N VAL A 465 1.66 2.69 -17.34
CA VAL A 465 0.25 2.63 -17.75
C VAL A 465 -0.15 3.97 -18.33
N ASP A 466 -1.12 3.98 -19.23
CA ASP A 466 -1.87 5.17 -19.59
C ASP A 466 -3.10 5.25 -18.67
N GLU A 467 -3.18 6.34 -17.89
CA GLU A 467 -4.28 6.58 -16.96
C GLU A 467 -5.42 7.31 -17.68
N HIS A 468 -6.61 6.72 -17.72
CA HIS A 468 -7.74 7.32 -18.42
C HIS A 468 -8.17 8.64 -17.73
N PRO A 469 -8.26 9.77 -18.45
CA PRO A 469 -8.39 11.11 -17.85
C PRO A 469 -9.71 11.35 -17.10
N VAL A 470 -10.77 10.60 -17.42
CA VAL A 470 -12.07 10.70 -16.73
C VAL A 470 -12.21 9.64 -15.63
N THR A 471 -12.14 8.36 -15.99
CA THR A 471 -12.37 7.24 -15.07
C THR A 471 -11.20 6.90 -14.16
N GLY A 472 -9.98 7.33 -14.48
CA GLY A 472 -8.76 6.90 -13.77
C GLY A 472 -8.36 5.44 -14.01
N GLN A 473 -9.07 4.74 -14.90
CA GLN A 473 -8.75 3.36 -15.22
C GLN A 473 -7.38 3.28 -15.90
N ASN A 474 -6.55 2.36 -15.42
CA ASN A 474 -5.20 2.17 -15.93
C ASN A 474 -5.15 1.14 -17.03
N THR A 475 -4.55 1.50 -18.17
CA THR A 475 -4.25 0.56 -19.26
C THR A 475 -2.75 0.32 -19.33
N PRO A 476 -2.25 -0.93 -19.22
CA PRO A 476 -0.83 -1.23 -19.39
C PRO A 476 -0.25 -0.65 -20.68
N SER A 477 0.89 0.03 -20.58
CA SER A 477 1.49 0.73 -21.74
C SER A 477 3.00 0.54 -21.79
N ASN A 478 3.52 0.19 -22.96
CA ASN A 478 4.97 0.14 -23.19
C ASN A 478 5.53 1.56 -23.39
N GLY A 479 6.81 1.76 -23.11
CA GLY A 479 7.49 3.05 -23.24
C GLY A 479 8.10 3.53 -21.93
N PHE A 480 8.21 4.85 -21.77
CA PHE A 480 8.79 5.50 -20.59
C PHE A 480 7.87 5.45 -19.36
N LEU A 481 8.44 5.70 -18.18
CA LEU A 481 7.66 6.01 -16.98
C LEU A 481 6.87 7.29 -17.19
N ARG A 482 5.61 7.27 -16.76
CA ARG A 482 4.70 8.42 -16.83
C ARG A 482 4.32 8.84 -15.42
N VAL A 483 4.12 10.14 -15.22
CA VAL A 483 3.48 10.67 -14.01
C VAL A 483 2.07 10.08 -13.88
N HIS A 484 1.61 9.90 -12.64
CA HIS A 484 0.31 9.31 -12.34
C HIS A 484 -0.33 10.07 -11.17
N THR A 485 -1.65 10.02 -11.04
CA THR A 485 -2.31 10.50 -9.81
C THR A 485 -1.80 9.78 -8.55
N MET A 486 -1.84 10.47 -7.42
CA MET A 486 -1.45 9.90 -6.14
C MET A 486 -2.56 9.06 -5.55
N ALA A 487 -2.23 7.84 -5.12
CA ALA A 487 -3.22 6.93 -4.57
C ALA A 487 -3.95 7.56 -3.37
N LEU A 488 -5.29 7.66 -3.49
CA LEU A 488 -6.23 8.20 -2.51
C LEU A 488 -5.92 9.62 -1.99
N THR A 489 -4.98 10.37 -2.58
CA THR A 489 -4.55 11.66 -2.02
C THR A 489 -5.22 12.81 -2.76
N PRO A 490 -5.97 13.69 -2.08
CA PRO A 490 -6.53 14.86 -2.73
C PRO A 490 -5.44 15.81 -3.24
N ASP A 491 -5.78 16.61 -4.25
CA ASP A 491 -4.96 17.73 -4.73
C ASP A 491 -4.82 18.77 -3.61
N ASP A 492 -3.63 18.83 -3.01
CA ASP A 492 -3.32 19.73 -1.90
C ASP A 492 -2.96 21.15 -2.34
N ALA A 493 -2.91 21.44 -3.65
CA ALA A 493 -2.79 22.78 -4.19
C ALA A 493 -4.15 23.47 -4.32
N THR A 494 -5.23 22.72 -4.55
CA THR A 494 -6.57 23.27 -4.77
C THR A 494 -7.56 23.00 -3.63
N HIS A 495 -7.33 22.00 -2.80
CA HIS A 495 -8.15 21.69 -1.62
C HIS A 495 -7.43 22.02 -0.31
N ASP A 496 -8.02 22.92 0.48
CA ASP A 496 -7.52 23.24 1.82
C ASP A 496 -7.74 22.07 2.79
N PHE A 497 -6.67 21.61 3.41
CA PHE A 497 -6.70 20.42 4.25
C PHE A 497 -7.52 20.53 5.54
N ARG A 498 -7.98 21.75 5.90
CA ARG A 498 -8.76 22.01 7.12
C ARG A 498 -10.21 22.36 6.85
N THR A 499 -10.42 23.20 5.85
CA THR A 499 -11.66 23.95 5.66
C THR A 499 -12.34 23.66 4.33
N ASP A 500 -11.78 22.78 3.52
CA ASP A 500 -12.33 22.48 2.21
C ASP A 500 -13.68 21.72 2.32
N PRO A 501 -14.76 22.24 1.70
CA PRO A 501 -16.07 21.61 1.77
C PRO A 501 -16.18 20.32 0.95
N ASP A 502 -15.37 20.13 -0.10
CA ASP A 502 -15.36 18.90 -0.89
C ASP A 502 -14.65 17.79 -0.10
N VAL A 503 -13.56 18.10 0.61
CA VAL A 503 -12.92 17.18 1.57
C VAL A 503 -13.90 16.80 2.68
N ASP A 504 -14.57 17.78 3.31
CA ASP A 504 -15.56 17.52 4.35
C ASP A 504 -16.72 16.65 3.83
N PHE A 505 -17.20 16.93 2.61
CA PHE A 505 -18.22 16.12 1.94
C PHE A 505 -17.75 14.67 1.75
N VAL A 506 -16.55 14.45 1.22
CA VAL A 506 -16.00 13.10 1.01
C VAL A 506 -15.87 12.34 2.33
N VAL A 507 -15.35 12.98 3.37
CA VAL A 507 -15.22 12.40 4.71
C VAL A 507 -16.59 12.02 5.27
N ARG A 508 -17.56 12.94 5.26
CA ARG A 508 -18.87 12.76 5.89
C ARG A 508 -19.87 11.95 5.08
N THR A 509 -19.59 11.69 3.80
CA THR A 509 -20.43 10.86 2.93
C THR A 509 -19.72 9.58 2.52
N HIS A 510 -18.78 9.63 1.59
CA HIS A 510 -18.12 8.44 1.05
C HIS A 510 -17.41 7.64 2.14
N VAL A 511 -16.52 8.26 2.91
CA VAL A 511 -15.76 7.54 3.93
C VAL A 511 -16.66 7.10 5.08
N LYS A 512 -17.49 8.01 5.62
CA LYS A 512 -18.43 7.72 6.71
C LYS A 512 -19.39 6.56 6.37
N ASN A 513 -19.92 6.51 5.15
CA ASN A 513 -20.81 5.42 4.72
C ASN A 513 -20.06 4.09 4.53
N GLY A 514 -18.74 4.15 4.39
CA GLY A 514 -17.86 2.99 4.30
C GLY A 514 -17.36 2.48 5.64
N VAL A 515 -17.60 3.20 6.74
CA VAL A 515 -17.15 2.81 8.08
C VAL A 515 -17.88 1.55 8.56
N GLU A 516 -17.12 0.53 8.96
CA GLU A 516 -17.66 -0.71 9.50
C GLU A 516 -18.38 -0.49 10.84
N GLN A 517 -19.56 -1.11 11.00
CA GLN A 517 -20.39 -0.93 12.20
C GLN A 517 -20.53 -2.21 13.05
N PRO A 518 -20.76 -2.09 14.38
CA PRO A 518 -20.66 -0.86 15.17
C PRO A 518 -19.22 -0.36 15.33
N VAL A 519 -19.04 0.94 15.53
CA VAL A 519 -17.71 1.58 15.72
C VAL A 519 -17.36 1.70 17.20
N THR A 520 -16.09 1.52 17.53
CA THR A 520 -15.53 1.85 18.85
C THR A 520 -14.12 2.39 18.63
N VAL A 521 -13.89 3.68 18.88
CA VAL A 521 -12.55 4.27 18.70
C VAL A 521 -11.65 3.97 19.91
N PRO A 522 -10.37 3.60 19.72
CA PRO A 522 -9.68 3.35 18.45
C PRO A 522 -9.76 1.88 17.96
N THR A 523 -10.28 0.95 18.76
CA THR A 523 -10.08 -0.50 18.59
C THR A 523 -10.98 -1.16 17.55
N ARG A 524 -12.06 -0.50 17.13
CA ARG A 524 -12.98 -0.92 16.08
C ARG A 524 -13.29 0.26 15.16
N CYS A 525 -12.32 0.57 14.30
CA CYS A 525 -12.41 1.62 13.31
C CYS A 525 -11.67 1.19 12.03
N SER A 526 -12.43 1.06 10.95
CA SER A 526 -11.97 0.78 9.59
C SER A 526 -13.02 1.30 8.62
N ALA A 527 -12.61 1.73 7.43
CA ALA A 527 -13.53 2.17 6.39
C ALA A 527 -13.14 1.64 5.02
N HIS A 528 -14.14 1.22 4.25
CA HIS A 528 -13.99 0.82 2.86
C HIS A 528 -14.61 1.87 1.96
N PHE A 529 -13.80 2.51 1.12
CA PHE A 529 -14.27 3.55 0.22
C PHE A 529 -13.39 3.63 -1.02
N THR A 530 -13.93 4.28 -2.04
CA THR A 530 -13.20 4.67 -3.25
C THR A 530 -13.00 6.18 -3.20
N MET A 531 -11.78 6.66 -3.46
CA MET A 531 -11.55 8.10 -3.57
C MET A 531 -12.09 8.60 -4.92
N PRO A 532 -13.04 9.55 -4.93
CA PRO A 532 -13.52 10.09 -6.19
C PRO A 532 -12.42 10.87 -6.91
N ARG A 533 -12.37 10.73 -8.22
CA ARG A 533 -11.44 11.51 -9.06
C ARG A 533 -11.86 12.97 -9.17
N THR A 534 -13.16 13.21 -9.10
CA THR A 534 -13.79 14.53 -9.12
C THR A 534 -14.87 14.63 -8.07
N VAL A 535 -14.98 15.77 -7.40
CA VAL A 535 -16.10 16.12 -6.50
C VAL A 535 -16.77 17.36 -7.06
N ASN A 536 -18.11 17.37 -7.14
CA ASN A 536 -18.88 18.50 -7.69
C ASN A 536 -18.40 18.97 -9.09
N GLY A 537 -17.95 18.04 -9.93
CA GLY A 537 -17.45 18.30 -11.27
C GLY A 537 -16.03 18.90 -11.35
N ARG A 538 -15.35 19.05 -10.20
CA ARG A 538 -13.96 19.54 -10.11
C ARG A 538 -13.02 18.39 -9.82
N PRO A 539 -11.79 18.38 -10.36
CA PRO A 539 -10.80 17.38 -9.98
C PRO A 539 -10.53 17.42 -8.47
N PHE A 540 -10.42 16.23 -7.88
CA PHE A 540 -10.21 16.05 -6.45
C PHE A 540 -8.92 15.29 -6.16
N LEU A 541 -8.63 14.23 -6.92
CA LEU A 541 -7.41 13.42 -6.72
C LEU A 541 -6.17 14.15 -7.30
N GLY A 542 -5.14 14.32 -6.47
CA GLY A 542 -3.91 15.04 -6.83
C GLY A 542 -2.88 14.19 -7.59
N ALA A 543 -1.84 14.84 -8.06
CA ALA A 543 -0.74 14.27 -8.85
C ALA A 543 0.60 14.23 -8.08
N ASN A 544 0.66 14.87 -6.92
CA ASN A 544 1.71 14.78 -5.92
C ASN A 544 1.08 14.77 -4.52
N ALA A 545 1.92 14.62 -3.50
CA ALA A 545 1.53 14.83 -2.11
C ALA A 545 2.63 15.61 -1.40
N GLN A 546 2.31 16.82 -0.94
CA GLN A 546 3.24 17.68 -0.23
C GLN A 546 3.08 17.55 1.28
N VAL A 547 4.20 17.71 2.00
CA VAL A 547 4.17 17.84 3.46
C VAL A 547 4.98 19.06 3.89
N ALA A 548 4.24 20.17 4.02
CA ALA A 548 4.30 21.14 5.12
C ALA A 548 3.36 22.35 4.89
N PRO A 549 2.21 22.44 5.59
CA PRO A 549 0.99 21.61 5.43
C PRO A 549 0.67 21.15 3.97
N PRO A 550 -0.28 20.22 3.76
CA PRO A 550 -0.99 19.41 4.76
C PRO A 550 -0.06 18.48 5.54
N THR A 551 -0.41 18.25 6.81
CA THR A 551 0.28 17.28 7.70
C THR A 551 -0.61 16.10 8.07
N HIS A 552 -1.88 16.23 7.71
CA HIS A 552 -3.04 15.36 7.84
C HIS A 552 -4.19 16.10 7.15
N TRP A 553 -5.33 15.44 6.98
CA TRP A 553 -6.58 16.04 6.54
C TRP A 553 -7.60 16.07 7.68
N GLU A 554 -8.26 17.21 7.83
CA GLU A 554 -9.34 17.44 8.78
C GLU A 554 -10.70 17.33 8.09
N GLY A 555 -11.73 16.94 8.85
CA GLY A 555 -13.12 17.11 8.43
C GLY A 555 -13.69 18.34 9.12
N LEU A 556 -14.01 19.38 8.34
CA LEU A 556 -14.44 20.69 8.84
C LEU A 556 -15.63 20.61 9.81
N THR A 557 -16.61 19.75 9.50
CA THR A 557 -17.86 19.64 10.26
C THR A 557 -18.02 18.29 10.97
N VAL A 558 -16.92 17.53 11.09
CA VAL A 558 -16.87 16.27 11.86
C VAL A 558 -17.01 16.56 13.35
N VAL A 559 -17.87 15.80 14.01
CA VAL A 559 -18.14 15.94 15.45
C VAL A 559 -17.27 14.95 16.25
N PRO A 560 -16.41 15.41 17.17
CA PRO A 560 -15.52 14.53 17.94
C PRO A 560 -16.22 13.55 18.88
N THR A 561 -17.51 13.77 19.17
CA THR A 561 -18.34 12.85 19.98
C THR A 561 -19.03 11.76 19.15
N ASP A 562 -19.02 11.84 17.81
CA ASP A 562 -19.51 10.77 16.94
C ASP A 562 -18.35 9.87 16.52
N ALA A 563 -18.26 8.68 17.12
CA ALA A 563 -17.20 7.72 16.85
C ALA A 563 -17.11 7.33 15.37
N THR A 564 -18.23 7.30 14.63
CA THR A 564 -18.22 6.98 13.21
C THR A 564 -17.58 8.10 12.39
N GLU A 565 -17.83 9.36 12.73
CA GLU A 565 -17.21 10.49 12.03
C GLU A 565 -15.73 10.65 12.38
N VAL A 566 -15.35 10.44 13.65
CA VAL A 566 -13.94 10.38 14.07
C VAL A 566 -13.21 9.28 13.30
N CYS A 567 -13.81 8.10 13.18
CA CYS A 567 -13.27 6.99 12.40
C CYS A 567 -13.15 7.34 10.92
N ALA A 568 -14.21 7.90 10.31
CA ALA A 568 -14.20 8.29 8.91
C ALA A 568 -13.10 9.30 8.59
N ARG A 569 -12.94 10.34 9.42
CA ARG A 569 -11.85 11.31 9.27
C ARG A 569 -10.48 10.64 9.37
N LYS A 570 -10.32 9.70 10.31
CA LYS A 570 -9.08 8.94 10.48
C LYS A 570 -8.73 8.12 9.26
N GLU A 571 -9.67 7.32 8.81
CA GLU A 571 -9.46 6.42 7.68
C GLU A 571 -9.28 7.21 6.38
N PHE A 572 -9.90 8.38 6.23
CA PHE A 572 -9.61 9.28 5.11
C PHE A 572 -8.13 9.70 5.12
N SER A 573 -7.70 10.41 6.17
CA SER A 573 -6.37 11.01 6.23
C SER A 573 -5.24 9.98 6.32
N ALA A 574 -5.41 8.89 7.08
CA ALA A 574 -4.37 7.87 7.23
C ALA A 574 -4.16 7.02 5.97
N ASN A 575 -5.06 7.09 4.98
CA ASN A 575 -4.90 6.45 3.69
C ASN A 575 -4.44 7.41 2.57
N THR A 576 -4.31 8.71 2.85
CA THR A 576 -3.59 9.65 1.97
C THR A 576 -2.09 9.62 2.23
N CYS A 577 -1.29 10.03 1.25
CA CYS A 577 0.17 10.04 1.39
C CYS A 577 0.64 11.04 2.45
N ASN A 578 0.13 12.27 2.43
CA ASN A 578 0.47 13.33 3.39
C ASN A 578 0.02 13.04 4.84
N GLY A 579 -1.11 12.36 5.04
CA GLY A 579 -1.53 11.92 6.38
C GLY A 579 -0.76 10.69 6.86
N CYS A 580 -0.70 9.63 6.05
CA CYS A 580 0.01 8.38 6.38
C CYS A 580 1.49 8.61 6.67
N HIS A 581 2.15 9.49 5.92
CA HIS A 581 3.56 9.78 6.13
C HIS A 581 3.78 10.94 7.10
N PHE A 582 2.80 11.43 7.87
CA PHE A 582 3.08 12.50 8.83
C PHE A 582 2.33 12.40 10.17
N LYS A 583 1.35 13.28 10.48
CA LYS A 583 0.79 13.38 11.84
C LYS A 583 -0.07 12.18 12.21
N ASP A 584 -0.77 11.56 11.27
CA ASP A 584 -1.67 10.44 11.57
C ASP A 584 -0.94 9.16 12.00
N THR A 585 0.35 9.02 11.71
CA THR A 585 1.17 7.86 12.09
C THR A 585 2.39 8.24 12.93
N GLY A 586 2.55 9.52 13.27
CA GLY A 586 3.65 10.02 14.08
C GLY A 586 5.02 9.96 13.39
N THR A 587 5.07 10.02 12.07
CA THR A 587 6.31 10.11 11.26
C THR A 587 6.71 11.57 11.05
N ASN A 588 6.96 12.27 12.16
CA ASN A 588 7.24 13.71 12.23
C ASN A 588 8.59 14.02 12.91
N ASP A 589 9.49 13.03 12.99
CA ASP A 589 10.82 13.19 13.59
C ASP A 589 11.78 13.86 12.60
N PHE A 590 11.94 15.19 12.74
CA PHE A 590 12.88 16.01 11.95
C PHE A 590 14.32 16.01 12.51
N SER A 591 14.64 15.18 13.52
CA SER A 591 15.91 15.31 14.23
C SER A 591 17.13 14.92 13.39
N GLY A 592 17.89 15.95 12.97
CA GLY A 592 19.24 15.84 12.43
C GLY A 592 19.42 14.82 11.29
N VAL A 593 20.55 14.10 11.32
CA VAL A 593 20.89 13.06 10.33
C VAL A 593 19.97 11.83 10.41
N ASN A 594 19.13 11.68 11.43
CA ASN A 594 18.24 10.53 11.62
C ASN A 594 16.78 10.83 11.28
N ASN A 595 16.56 11.84 10.43
CA ASN A 595 15.26 12.32 10.00
C ASN A 595 14.38 11.17 9.46
N LEU A 596 13.20 11.02 10.06
CA LEU A 596 12.10 10.12 9.67
C LEU A 596 10.83 10.92 9.31
N ALA A 597 10.90 12.24 9.28
CA ALA A 597 9.82 13.06 8.78
C ALA A 597 9.47 12.61 7.37
N PHE A 598 8.18 12.43 7.13
CA PHE A 598 7.64 12.01 5.84
C PHE A 598 8.09 10.62 5.33
N THR A 599 8.81 9.83 6.12
CA THR A 599 9.37 8.53 5.68
C THR A 599 9.18 7.42 6.72
N HIS A 600 8.99 6.19 6.22
CA HIS A 600 8.94 4.99 7.07
C HIS A 600 10.31 4.32 7.25
N VAL A 601 11.23 4.52 6.30
CA VAL A 601 12.63 4.10 6.33
C VAL A 601 13.48 5.34 6.09
N SER A 602 14.35 5.67 7.05
CA SER A 602 15.11 6.93 6.99
C SER A 602 16.19 6.89 5.90
N PRO A 603 16.19 7.84 4.95
CA PRO A 603 17.23 7.94 3.93
C PRO A 603 18.59 8.43 4.45
N THR A 604 18.62 9.06 5.63
CA THR A 604 19.81 9.77 6.14
C THR A 604 20.46 9.11 7.35
N SER A 605 19.82 8.11 7.96
CA SER A 605 20.33 7.44 9.17
C SER A 605 21.53 6.49 8.97
N GLY A 606 22.02 6.33 7.74
CA GLY A 606 23.08 5.36 7.41
C GLY A 606 22.55 3.94 7.23
N ILE A 607 23.43 2.94 7.35
CA ILE A 607 23.12 1.52 7.21
C ILE A 607 23.41 0.81 8.55
N PRO A 608 22.45 0.05 9.12
CA PRO A 608 21.11 -0.22 8.58
C PRO A 608 20.14 0.96 8.76
N ALA A 609 19.36 1.29 7.73
CA ALA A 609 18.47 2.47 7.72
C ALA A 609 17.34 2.42 8.76
N ARG A 610 17.26 3.35 9.72
CA ARG A 610 16.28 3.39 10.82
C ARG A 610 14.82 3.30 10.33
N LEU A 611 13.95 2.63 11.10
CA LEU A 611 12.51 2.51 10.84
C LEU A 611 11.69 3.43 11.73
N SER A 612 10.51 3.81 11.24
CA SER A 612 9.50 4.52 12.04
C SER A 612 8.89 3.63 13.13
N LYS A 613 8.35 4.29 14.17
CA LYS A 613 7.60 3.61 15.23
C LYS A 613 6.23 3.11 14.75
N PHE A 614 5.64 3.74 13.73
CA PHE A 614 4.47 3.21 13.03
C PHE A 614 4.70 1.77 12.54
N LEU A 615 5.84 1.51 11.90
CA LEU A 615 6.19 0.17 11.44
C LEU A 615 6.44 -0.78 12.61
N THR A 616 7.28 -0.37 13.57
CA THR A 616 7.84 -1.27 14.59
C THR A 616 6.96 -1.45 15.81
N GLY A 617 5.94 -0.60 16.02
CA GLY A 617 5.19 -0.51 17.28
C GLY A 617 6.05 -0.06 18.48
N GLY A 618 7.27 0.42 18.24
CA GLY A 618 8.27 0.65 19.30
C GLY A 618 9.09 -0.59 19.68
N GLY A 619 8.88 -1.73 19.00
CA GLY A 619 9.60 -2.99 19.21
C GLY A 619 8.67 -4.20 19.25
N SER A 620 9.23 -5.40 19.19
CA SER A 620 8.43 -6.63 19.37
C SER A 620 7.78 -6.63 20.76
N GLY A 621 6.49 -6.99 20.83
CA GLY A 621 5.71 -6.99 22.07
C GLY A 621 5.07 -5.63 22.40
N PHE A 622 5.31 -4.59 21.61
CA PHE A 622 4.81 -3.25 21.86
C PHE A 622 3.94 -2.71 20.71
N MET A 623 3.15 -1.69 21.03
CA MET A 623 2.45 -0.85 20.06
C MET A 623 2.79 0.63 20.26
N PHE A 624 2.83 1.36 19.15
CA PHE A 624 3.06 2.80 19.14
C PHE A 624 1.73 3.53 19.04
N VAL A 625 1.44 4.40 20.00
CA VAL A 625 0.15 5.08 20.12
C VAL A 625 0.30 6.55 19.77
N VAL A 626 -0.46 7.00 18.77
CA VAL A 626 -0.39 8.36 18.21
C VAL A 626 -1.70 9.10 18.50
N PRO A 627 -1.68 10.25 19.20
CA PRO A 627 -2.87 11.08 19.38
C PRO A 627 -3.57 11.38 18.05
N ASP A 628 -4.90 11.48 18.04
CA ASP A 628 -5.61 11.87 16.81
C ASP A 628 -5.10 13.23 16.29
N ALA A 629 -4.84 13.30 14.98
CA ALA A 629 -4.20 14.47 14.38
C ALA A 629 -5.07 15.73 14.42
N GLN A 630 -6.41 15.58 14.35
CA GLN A 630 -7.37 16.69 14.42
C GLN A 630 -7.86 16.90 15.86
N PHE A 631 -8.19 15.82 16.56
CA PHE A 631 -8.89 15.89 17.84
C PHE A 631 -8.03 15.60 19.07
N GLY A 632 -6.74 15.35 18.93
CA GLY A 632 -5.81 15.12 20.02
C GLY A 632 -6.11 13.86 20.87
N ALA A 633 -5.28 13.66 21.88
CA ALA A 633 -5.34 12.48 22.75
C ALA A 633 -6.60 12.44 23.63
N GLN A 634 -7.26 13.58 23.84
CA GLN A 634 -8.49 13.70 24.62
C GLN A 634 -9.69 13.00 23.98
N VAL A 635 -9.68 12.82 22.64
CA VAL A 635 -10.71 12.05 21.94
C VAL A 635 -10.26 10.61 21.76
N THR A 636 -9.09 10.40 21.16
CA THR A 636 -8.54 9.06 20.96
C THR A 636 -7.05 9.10 20.64
N SER A 637 -6.38 7.96 20.83
CA SER A 637 -5.02 7.75 20.37
C SER A 637 -4.93 6.42 19.63
N TRP A 638 -4.34 6.44 18.44
CA TRP A 638 -4.33 5.35 17.47
C TRP A 638 -3.11 4.43 17.67
N PRO A 639 -3.31 3.14 18.01
CA PRO A 639 -2.21 2.20 18.17
C PRO A 639 -1.75 1.63 16.82
N PHE A 640 -0.45 1.39 16.67
CA PHE A 640 0.17 0.83 15.48
C PHE A 640 1.24 -0.20 15.83
N ALA A 641 1.29 -1.29 15.06
CA ALA A 641 2.32 -2.33 15.13
C ALA A 641 2.41 -3.04 13.77
N ASP A 642 2.70 -2.31 12.71
CA ASP A 642 2.47 -2.77 11.34
C ASP A 642 3.34 -4.00 10.95
N LEU A 643 4.58 -4.09 11.41
CA LEU A 643 5.42 -5.28 11.18
C LEU A 643 4.89 -6.54 11.90
N LEU A 644 4.24 -6.38 13.05
CA LEU A 644 3.56 -7.51 13.70
C LEU A 644 2.36 -7.98 12.87
N ARG A 645 1.54 -7.05 12.37
CA ARG A 645 0.40 -7.36 11.47
C ARG A 645 0.86 -8.12 10.24
N ARG A 646 1.92 -7.64 9.58
CA ARG A 646 2.54 -8.30 8.41
C ARG A 646 3.12 -9.67 8.75
N HIS A 647 3.73 -9.82 9.93
CA HIS A 647 4.27 -11.11 10.41
C HIS A 647 3.15 -12.14 10.59
N GLN A 648 2.07 -11.78 11.27
CA GLN A 648 0.92 -12.67 11.45
C GLN A 648 0.34 -13.08 10.09
N ARG A 649 0.16 -12.11 9.19
CA ARG A 649 -0.33 -12.40 7.84
C ARG A 649 0.60 -13.33 7.06
N LEU A 650 1.91 -13.16 7.15
CA LEU A 650 2.89 -14.06 6.53
C LEU A 650 2.72 -15.50 7.02
N GLN A 651 2.65 -15.67 8.34
CA GLN A 651 2.57 -16.99 8.96
C GLN A 651 1.23 -17.67 8.69
N GLU A 652 0.15 -16.89 8.69
CA GLU A 652 -1.17 -17.34 8.29
C GLU A 652 -1.17 -17.86 6.85
N LEU A 653 -0.68 -17.07 5.89
CA LEU A 653 -0.66 -17.48 4.49
C LEU A 653 0.27 -18.68 4.23
N ALA A 654 1.39 -18.77 4.93
CA ALA A 654 2.35 -19.84 4.73
C ALA A 654 1.85 -21.20 5.27
N ASN A 655 1.18 -21.19 6.43
CA ASN A 655 0.92 -22.40 7.20
C ASN A 655 -0.58 -22.68 7.41
N CYS A 656 -1.38 -21.63 7.49
CA CYS A 656 -2.75 -21.65 7.99
C CYS A 656 -3.78 -21.54 6.85
N THR A 657 -3.50 -20.80 5.78
CA THR A 657 -4.48 -20.61 4.70
C THR A 657 -4.95 -21.93 4.08
N THR A 658 -6.27 -22.11 4.01
CA THR A 658 -6.92 -23.24 3.36
C THR A 658 -7.37 -22.80 1.96
N CYS A 659 -7.02 -23.56 0.93
CA CYS A 659 -7.42 -23.30 -0.45
C CYS A 659 -8.72 -24.04 -0.82
N GLY A 660 -9.65 -23.35 -1.47
CA GLY A 660 -10.86 -23.92 -2.06
C GLY A 660 -11.00 -23.56 -3.53
N TRP A 661 -11.65 -24.43 -4.29
CA TRP A 661 -11.98 -24.17 -5.69
C TRP A 661 -13.37 -23.57 -5.81
N PHE A 662 -13.44 -22.37 -6.36
CA PHE A 662 -14.65 -21.61 -6.55
C PHE A 662 -15.00 -21.53 -8.03
N ILE A 663 -16.29 -21.57 -8.31
CA ILE A 663 -16.82 -21.41 -9.66
C ILE A 663 -17.24 -19.96 -9.85
N ASP A 664 -16.60 -19.29 -10.81
CA ASP A 664 -17.01 -17.95 -11.21
C ASP A 664 -18.29 -17.99 -12.05
N LEU A 665 -19.07 -16.92 -11.92
CA LEU A 665 -20.30 -16.69 -12.65
C LEU A 665 -20.09 -15.56 -13.65
N ASP A 666 -20.61 -15.76 -14.86
CA ASP A 666 -20.65 -14.76 -15.93
C ASP A 666 -21.48 -13.53 -15.53
N VAL A 667 -21.18 -12.37 -16.14
CA VAL A 667 -21.90 -11.10 -15.90
C VAL A 667 -23.40 -11.18 -16.23
N GLY A 668 -23.79 -12.02 -17.17
CA GLY A 668 -25.19 -12.31 -17.50
C GLY A 668 -25.98 -12.89 -16.33
N TYR A 669 -25.31 -13.47 -15.32
CA TYR A 669 -25.97 -13.91 -14.09
C TYR A 669 -26.58 -12.72 -13.32
N LEU A 670 -25.89 -11.57 -13.29
CA LEU A 670 -26.43 -10.36 -12.66
C LEU A 670 -27.61 -9.79 -13.45
N ALA A 671 -27.54 -9.80 -14.77
CA ALA A 671 -28.66 -9.37 -15.62
C ALA A 671 -29.89 -10.27 -15.41
N ARG A 672 -29.69 -11.59 -15.27
CA ARG A 672 -30.79 -12.50 -14.96
C ARG A 672 -31.34 -12.30 -13.55
N MET A 673 -30.47 -11.99 -12.59
CA MET A 673 -30.88 -11.64 -11.23
C MET A 673 -31.77 -10.39 -11.20
N GLU A 674 -31.36 -9.33 -11.90
CA GLU A 674 -32.16 -8.11 -12.06
C GLU A 674 -33.53 -8.41 -12.68
N ALA A 675 -33.57 -9.20 -13.75
CA ALA A 675 -34.81 -9.55 -14.43
C ALA A 675 -35.80 -10.34 -13.55
N LEU A 676 -35.30 -11.13 -12.59
CA LEU A 676 -36.13 -11.94 -11.69
C LEU A 676 -36.57 -11.18 -10.43
N ALA A 677 -35.65 -10.41 -9.85
CA ALA A 677 -35.86 -9.75 -8.57
C ALA A 677 -36.22 -8.26 -8.70
N GLY A 678 -36.16 -7.70 -9.91
CA GLY A 678 -36.25 -6.26 -10.17
C GLY A 678 -35.02 -5.47 -9.71
N SER A 679 -34.00 -6.13 -9.15
CA SER A 679 -32.79 -5.49 -8.66
C SER A 679 -31.64 -6.48 -8.41
N VAL A 680 -30.43 -5.96 -8.24
CA VAL A 680 -29.22 -6.70 -7.86
C VAL A 680 -28.70 -6.14 -6.53
N PRO A 681 -28.45 -6.96 -5.50
CA PRO A 681 -27.90 -6.51 -4.22
C PRO A 681 -26.39 -6.34 -4.32
N LEU A 682 -25.98 -5.45 -5.22
CA LEU A 682 -24.60 -5.10 -5.52
C LEU A 682 -24.07 -4.10 -4.48
N ASP A 683 -23.13 -4.56 -3.68
CA ASP A 683 -22.50 -3.81 -2.60
C ASP A 683 -21.12 -3.32 -3.05
N LEU A 684 -21.10 -2.10 -3.59
CA LEU A 684 -19.88 -1.40 -3.98
C LEU A 684 -19.41 -0.49 -2.84
N PRO A 685 -18.09 -0.30 -2.67
CA PRO A 685 -17.57 0.72 -1.76
C PRO A 685 -18.18 2.10 -2.10
N PRO A 686 -18.53 2.94 -1.12
CA PRO A 686 -18.99 4.29 -1.40
C PRO A 686 -17.95 5.08 -2.19
N GLY A 687 -18.43 5.94 -3.08
CA GLY A 687 -17.58 6.68 -4.03
C GLY A 687 -17.23 5.90 -5.29
N SER A 688 -17.66 4.63 -5.42
CA SER A 688 -17.55 3.88 -6.68
C SER A 688 -18.50 4.45 -7.76
N PRO A 689 -18.16 4.34 -9.05
CA PRO A 689 -19.05 4.75 -10.13
C PRO A 689 -20.42 4.06 -10.06
N GLU A 690 -21.48 4.76 -10.47
CA GLU A 690 -22.81 4.16 -10.54
C GLU A 690 -22.81 2.96 -11.50
N PRO A 691 -23.28 1.78 -11.05
CA PRO A 691 -23.38 0.61 -11.90
C PRO A 691 -24.52 0.76 -12.91
N ALA A 692 -24.41 0.10 -14.06
CA ALA A 692 -25.49 0.03 -15.05
C ALA A 692 -26.70 -0.84 -14.62
N LEU A 693 -26.64 -1.44 -13.42
CA LEU A 693 -27.65 -2.35 -12.86
C LEU A 693 -28.51 -1.61 -11.83
N THR A 694 -29.79 -1.97 -11.72
CA THR A 694 -30.69 -1.50 -10.67
C THR A 694 -30.27 -2.10 -9.32
N VAL A 695 -29.66 -1.30 -8.46
CA VAL A 695 -29.20 -1.77 -7.14
C VAL A 695 -30.36 -1.83 -6.14
N GLY A 696 -30.56 -2.98 -5.49
CA GLY A 696 -31.64 -3.17 -4.51
C GLY A 696 -31.60 -4.52 -3.80
N PRO A 697 -32.32 -4.68 -2.67
CA PRO A 697 -32.28 -5.88 -1.86
C PRO A 697 -33.15 -7.01 -2.45
N ILE A 698 -32.71 -8.26 -2.24
CA ILE A 698 -33.53 -9.44 -2.51
C ILE A 698 -34.02 -10.00 -1.18
N ARG A 699 -35.32 -9.91 -0.91
CA ARG A 699 -35.94 -10.34 0.35
C ARG A 699 -36.76 -11.62 0.24
N ASP A 700 -37.05 -12.05 -0.98
CA ASP A 700 -37.90 -13.20 -1.27
C ASP A 700 -37.06 -14.50 -1.29
N VAL A 701 -37.43 -15.45 -0.44
CA VAL A 701 -36.74 -16.75 -0.32
C VAL A 701 -36.96 -17.62 -1.58
N GLY A 702 -38.11 -17.50 -2.25
CA GLY A 702 -38.39 -18.16 -3.52
C GLY A 702 -37.49 -17.63 -4.65
N VAL A 703 -37.23 -16.33 -4.69
CA VAL A 703 -36.25 -15.74 -5.62
C VAL A 703 -34.84 -16.29 -5.35
N VAL A 704 -34.43 -16.37 -4.08
CA VAL A 704 -33.14 -16.99 -3.71
C VAL A 704 -33.04 -18.42 -4.25
N LYS A 705 -34.09 -19.23 -4.10
CA LYS A 705 -34.13 -20.59 -4.63
C LYS A 705 -33.96 -20.62 -6.15
N GLN A 706 -34.68 -19.76 -6.89
CA GLN A 706 -34.55 -19.68 -8.34
C GLN A 706 -33.14 -19.28 -8.77
N LEU A 707 -32.50 -18.34 -8.07
CA LEU A 707 -31.12 -17.92 -8.35
C LEU A 707 -30.14 -19.09 -8.17
N LEU A 708 -30.28 -19.88 -7.11
CA LEU A 708 -29.46 -21.08 -6.90
C LEU A 708 -29.59 -22.09 -8.05
N GLU A 709 -30.81 -22.32 -8.53
CA GLU A 709 -31.11 -23.24 -9.64
C GLU A 709 -30.56 -22.75 -10.98
N LEU A 710 -30.37 -21.44 -11.16
CA LEU A 710 -29.87 -20.84 -12.40
C LEU A 710 -28.36 -20.87 -12.55
N ARG A 711 -27.60 -20.99 -11.45
CA ARG A 711 -26.13 -20.93 -11.45
C ARG A 711 -25.47 -21.81 -12.53
N PRO A 712 -25.91 -23.05 -12.80
CA PRO A 712 -25.31 -23.90 -13.83
C PRO A 712 -25.24 -23.27 -15.22
N GLY A 713 -26.22 -22.42 -15.58
CA GLY A 713 -26.27 -21.77 -16.89
C GLY A 713 -25.25 -20.63 -17.09
N PHE A 714 -24.57 -20.20 -16.02
CA PHE A 714 -23.68 -19.03 -16.04
C PHE A 714 -22.26 -19.36 -15.55
N ARG A 715 -21.90 -20.64 -15.48
CA ARG A 715 -20.55 -21.07 -15.11
C ARG A 715 -19.52 -20.53 -16.09
N THR A 716 -18.44 -19.95 -15.58
CA THR A 716 -17.26 -19.58 -16.37
C THR A 716 -16.05 -20.43 -15.98
N GLN A 717 -15.17 -19.87 -15.16
CA GLN A 717 -13.89 -20.47 -14.80
C GLN A 717 -13.93 -21.05 -13.39
N LEU A 718 -13.18 -22.14 -13.18
CA LEU A 718 -12.87 -22.65 -11.85
C LEU A 718 -11.57 -21.97 -11.37
N GLN A 719 -11.58 -21.38 -10.18
CA GLN A 719 -10.44 -20.69 -9.60
C GLN A 719 -10.15 -21.19 -8.19
N GLU A 720 -8.88 -21.48 -7.90
CA GLU A 720 -8.45 -21.86 -6.56
C GLU A 720 -8.06 -20.59 -5.77
N LEU A 721 -8.74 -20.34 -4.64
CA LEU A 721 -8.53 -19.16 -3.80
C LEU A 721 -8.44 -19.54 -2.32
N PRO A 722 -7.74 -18.74 -1.50
CA PRO A 722 -7.88 -18.81 -0.05
C PRO A 722 -9.33 -18.59 0.38
N LEU A 723 -9.82 -19.41 1.31
CA LEU A 723 -11.21 -19.31 1.80
C LEU A 723 -11.49 -17.99 2.54
N ASP A 724 -10.48 -17.36 3.13
CA ASP A 724 -10.58 -16.08 3.85
C ASP A 724 -10.63 -14.85 2.92
N PHE A 725 -10.32 -15.00 1.62
CA PHE A 725 -10.26 -13.86 0.67
C PHE A 725 -11.65 -13.48 0.13
N LEU A 726 -12.68 -14.21 0.54
CA LEU A 726 -14.07 -13.88 0.24
C LEU A 726 -14.60 -12.72 1.09
N GLN A 727 -13.84 -12.28 2.11
CA GLN A 727 -14.13 -11.06 2.85
C GLN A 727 -13.68 -9.84 2.02
N PRO A 728 -14.39 -8.69 2.10
CA PRO A 728 -13.91 -7.46 1.51
C PRO A 728 -12.48 -7.17 2.03
N PRO A 729 -11.52 -6.88 1.14
CA PRO A 729 -10.15 -6.62 1.57
C PRO A 729 -10.15 -5.48 2.58
N ALA A 730 -9.41 -5.62 3.68
CA ALA A 730 -9.23 -4.56 4.67
C ALA A 730 -8.90 -3.21 4.00
N ALA A 731 -9.30 -2.10 4.61
CA ALA A 731 -9.04 -0.74 4.12
C ALA A 731 -7.63 -0.61 3.52
N ARG A 732 -7.53 -0.15 2.26
CA ARG A 732 -6.29 -0.20 1.46
C ARG A 732 -5.11 0.40 2.23
N VAL A 733 -4.18 -0.44 2.65
CA VAL A 733 -2.97 0.02 3.35
C VAL A 733 -1.87 0.35 2.33
N HIS A 734 -1.81 1.59 1.83
CA HIS A 734 -0.73 2.02 0.93
C HIS A 734 0.67 1.89 1.55
#